data_AF-A0A093YPU0-F1
#
_entry.id   AF-A0A093YPU0-F1
#
_cell.length_a   1.000
_cell.length_b   1.000
_cell.length_c   1.000
_cell.angle_alpha   90.00
_cell.angle_beta   90.00
_cell.angle_gamma   90.00
#
_symmetry.space_group_name_H-M   'P 1'
#
loop_
_entity.id
_entity.type
_entity.pdbx_description
1 polymer ?
#
loop_
_entity_poly.entity_id
_entity_poly.type
_entity_poly.pdbx_seq_one_letter_code
_entity_poly.pdbx_strand_id
1 'polypeptide(L)'
;MWRIPFVSRLNLSEYVALVVSFVLVGLEALIRVLTLALPTSIIALCYQASKRLFHYTTSASAKKSVSRQSSRSSAIRDASDFVDLCALSGYLAEEHVVQTSDGYLLGLHRLGWKRGEEGVKVNSSKGGIKKPVVYLHHGLLMNSEVWVCLTDEERCLPFHLVEKGYDVWFGNNRGNKYSKKSIHHPPTATAFWDFSMDEFAFHDIPDSIDYILSTTYQPSLSYIGFSQGTAQAFATLSIHPKLNDKVNVFIALAPAMSPAGLRNGVVDSLMKASPEVLFLLFGRRSILSSTTMWQSIMYPPIFVRAIDTSLAFLFGWYGKNISMAQKLAAYPHLYSFTSTKSVVHWFQIIRTASFQLYDDDVQPPLRLGSVSKYTKVARFPTRNIKTPVVLVYGGSDSLVDINVMLKQLPSHTVATEIPHFEHLDLLWARDVDTLVFPHVIDALESFSDSGHTEEHFAKYRAARHASLGPGARRPHIPAESTSKSLGSSYADVAAVTPDTEGENLVLDGPRRNTDGAMPSLTNREKIRGRPGSEGIEYDSSSSSEIAHITTARATEDENVRPSTPSAPSTNHPQRSGPTVAILPTPNPEPLKIPILRPAPPIPTPQTPPTPPKLRVFYRAYSLSLVIDPLLNLDVVTTIMAAAAITQTGARFPGIAALFEKSSISSSDSVDASRKKDAVANMFLSNAATRRPSTDLTKGLVEKHLGGSSKTLRPHDFNLLRILGTGTFARVWLVKLAQPMQGAEDRVFALKVLRKTEVIKLKQVDHVNHERAILADVAGYPFITTLITTFTDSECLYMLLDYCPGGEIFSYLRRQRRFPEHVSRFYLAEIVLILEFLHEREGVAYRDLKPENILLDAAGHVKLVDFGFAKRVRDRETYTLCGTPEYLAPEVIQSQGHSTAVDWWALGILMYEFITGYPPFWHQNPMEIYKQIIHKPITFPPHEPPISSDAQDLILALCTVDRSHRLGNLSGGAADVKSHPFFASVNWDDVFARRHDGPIIPKLSGASDDSCFERYSEDEGQVDIYTQEAREKWDSAFEGF
;
A
#
# COMPACT_ATOMS: atom_id res chain seq x y z
N MET A 1 -47.67 -11.47 31.53
CA MET A 1 -46.25 -11.31 31.93
C MET A 1 -45.45 -10.99 30.68
N TRP A 2 -44.90 -9.79 30.55
CA TRP A 2 -44.23 -9.35 29.31
C TRP A 2 -42.78 -9.85 29.24
N ARG A 3 -42.28 -10.09 28.02
CA ARG A 3 -40.87 -10.43 27.74
C ARG A 3 -40.16 -9.18 27.21
N ILE A 4 -39.10 -8.73 27.89
CA ILE A 4 -38.25 -7.62 27.42
C ILE A 4 -37.20 -8.20 26.45
N PRO A 5 -37.04 -7.69 25.20
CA PRO A 5 -36.30 -8.41 24.16
C PRO A 5 -34.79 -8.60 24.38
N PHE A 6 -34.14 -7.74 25.18
CA PHE A 6 -32.68 -7.75 25.35
C PHE A 6 -32.17 -8.68 26.46
N VAL A 7 -32.92 -8.80 27.57
CA VAL A 7 -32.37 -9.24 28.87
C VAL A 7 -32.01 -10.74 28.93
N SER A 8 -32.44 -11.56 27.96
CA SER A 8 -32.35 -13.03 28.00
C SER A 8 -31.31 -13.66 27.06
N ARG A 9 -30.27 -12.93 26.65
CA ARG A 9 -29.27 -13.43 25.68
C ARG A 9 -27.80 -13.31 26.07
N LEU A 10 -27.46 -12.51 27.09
CA LEU A 10 -26.08 -12.30 27.53
C LEU A 10 -25.92 -12.64 29.01
N ASN A 11 -24.81 -13.27 29.36
CA ASN A 11 -24.41 -13.53 30.74
C ASN A 11 -24.03 -12.22 31.47
N LEU A 12 -24.01 -12.23 32.80
CA LEU A 12 -23.66 -11.03 33.58
C LEU A 12 -22.23 -10.53 33.26
N SER A 13 -21.29 -11.45 33.01
CA SER A 13 -19.93 -11.16 32.53
C SER A 13 -19.92 -10.49 31.16
N GLU A 14 -20.76 -10.94 30.23
CA GLU A 14 -20.89 -10.38 28.89
C GLU A 14 -21.57 -9.00 28.91
N TYR A 15 -22.53 -8.79 29.81
CA TYR A 15 -23.10 -7.45 30.07
C TYR A 15 -22.07 -6.48 30.67
N VAL A 16 -21.27 -6.92 31.65
CA VAL A 16 -20.17 -6.10 32.20
C VAL A 16 -19.14 -5.81 31.11
N ALA A 17 -18.75 -6.81 30.31
CA ALA A 17 -17.86 -6.61 29.17
C ALA A 17 -18.44 -5.60 28.17
N LEU A 18 -19.72 -5.71 27.79
CA LEU A 18 -20.39 -4.79 26.88
C LEU A 18 -20.42 -3.34 27.41
N VAL A 19 -20.73 -3.15 28.69
CA VAL A 19 -20.73 -1.82 29.33
C VAL A 19 -19.32 -1.24 29.39
N VAL A 20 -18.33 -2.03 29.81
CA VAL A 20 -16.90 -1.63 29.77
C VAL A 20 -16.48 -1.32 28.33
N SER A 21 -16.98 -2.05 27.33
CA SER A 21 -16.69 -1.81 25.92
C SER A 21 -17.19 -0.45 25.47
N PHE A 22 -18.45 -0.09 25.75
CA PHE A 22 -18.98 1.23 25.42
C PHE A 22 -18.24 2.35 26.18
N VAL A 23 -17.80 2.12 27.42
CA VAL A 23 -16.96 3.08 28.16
C VAL A 23 -15.57 3.23 27.51
N LEU A 24 -14.93 2.15 27.09
CA LEU A 24 -13.61 2.17 26.43
C LEU A 24 -13.66 2.81 25.04
N VAL A 25 -14.70 2.53 24.26
CA VAL A 25 -14.96 3.18 22.96
C VAL A 25 -15.24 4.67 23.15
N GLY A 26 -16.08 5.02 24.12
CA GLY A 26 -16.36 6.41 24.48
C GLY A 26 -15.09 7.14 24.95
N LEU A 27 -14.21 6.45 25.67
CA LEU A 27 -12.94 6.98 26.14
C LEU A 27 -11.90 7.16 25.02
N GLU A 28 -11.69 6.18 24.13
CA GLU A 28 -10.80 6.35 22.96
C GLU A 28 -11.36 7.41 21.99
N ALA A 29 -12.69 7.49 21.80
CA ALA A 29 -13.32 8.54 21.02
C ALA A 29 -13.14 9.93 21.65
N LEU A 30 -13.36 10.07 22.97
CA LEU A 30 -13.14 11.30 23.71
C LEU A 30 -11.66 11.71 23.69
N ILE A 31 -10.75 10.77 23.96
CA ILE A 31 -9.30 10.99 23.87
C ILE A 31 -8.96 11.50 22.47
N ARG A 32 -9.42 10.83 21.41
CA ARG A 32 -9.13 11.20 20.01
C ARG A 32 -9.71 12.55 19.62
N VAL A 33 -10.90 12.93 20.09
CA VAL A 33 -11.47 14.27 19.90
C VAL A 33 -10.61 15.31 20.62
N LEU A 34 -10.19 15.04 21.86
CA LEU A 34 -9.24 15.90 22.58
C LEU A 34 -7.89 15.97 21.85
N THR A 35 -7.34 14.86 21.34
CA THR A 35 -6.09 14.82 20.54
C THR A 35 -6.15 15.79 19.37
N LEU A 36 -7.24 15.74 18.60
CA LEU A 36 -7.42 16.55 17.39
C LEU A 36 -7.72 18.03 17.71
N ALA A 37 -8.19 18.34 18.93
CA ALA A 37 -8.47 19.69 19.39
C ALA A 37 -7.32 20.32 20.22
N LEU A 38 -6.31 19.55 20.62
CA LEU A 38 -5.20 20.01 21.48
C LEU A 38 -4.21 20.90 20.70
N PRO A 39 -4.07 22.19 21.04
CA PRO A 39 -3.02 23.03 20.47
C PRO A 39 -1.63 22.54 20.92
N THR A 40 -0.61 22.78 20.10
CA THR A 40 0.79 22.44 20.40
C THR A 40 1.27 22.98 21.75
N SER A 41 0.78 24.14 22.17
CA SER A 41 1.01 24.72 23.50
C SER A 41 0.56 23.82 24.67
N ILE A 42 -0.55 23.09 24.51
CA ILE A 42 -1.06 22.17 25.56
C ILE A 42 -0.32 20.83 25.50
N ILE A 43 0.02 20.33 24.30
CA ILE A 43 0.93 19.18 24.15
C ILE A 43 2.25 19.46 24.88
N ALA A 44 2.85 20.63 24.65
CA ALA A 44 4.06 21.08 25.35
C ALA A 44 3.86 21.24 26.86
N LEU A 45 2.71 21.72 27.33
CA LEU A 45 2.37 21.81 28.75
C LEU A 45 2.27 20.42 29.40
N CYS A 46 1.59 19.46 28.77
CA CYS A 46 1.46 18.10 29.26
C CYS A 46 2.80 17.34 29.22
N TYR A 47 3.65 17.60 28.21
CA TYR A 47 5.03 17.11 28.17
C TYR A 47 5.89 17.70 29.30
N GLN A 48 5.78 18.99 29.58
CA GLN A 48 6.44 19.59 30.75
C GLN A 48 5.89 19.04 32.07
N ALA A 49 4.59 18.79 32.18
CA ALA A 49 3.97 18.22 33.37
C ALA A 49 4.43 16.78 33.61
N SER A 50 4.45 15.93 32.57
CA SER A 50 4.95 14.55 32.67
C SER A 50 6.46 14.51 32.97
N LYS A 51 7.25 15.43 32.40
CA LYS A 51 8.67 15.59 32.77
C LYS A 51 8.86 16.03 34.24
N ARG A 52 8.05 16.97 34.74
CA ARG A 52 8.04 17.36 36.17
C ARG A 52 7.64 16.18 37.06
N LEU A 53 6.62 15.42 36.69
CA LEU A 53 6.18 14.21 37.40
C LEU A 53 7.29 13.15 37.46
N PHE A 54 8.03 12.92 36.37
CA PHE A 54 9.22 12.06 36.39
C PHE A 54 10.28 12.58 37.37
N HIS A 55 10.59 13.88 37.34
CA HIS A 55 11.56 14.47 38.27
C HIS A 55 11.08 14.51 39.73
N TYR A 56 9.78 14.44 40.00
CA TYR A 56 9.25 14.28 41.36
C TYR A 56 9.35 12.82 41.83
N THR A 57 8.77 11.89 41.06
CA THR A 57 8.60 10.47 41.42
C THR A 57 9.88 9.63 41.37
N THR A 58 10.90 10.03 40.60
CA THR A 58 12.04 9.14 40.29
C THR A 58 13.29 9.41 41.15
N SER A 59 13.91 8.33 41.63
CA SER A 59 15.16 8.34 42.39
C SER A 59 16.32 9.06 41.69
N ALA A 60 17.23 9.64 42.47
CA ALA A 60 18.43 10.34 41.98
C ALA A 60 19.32 9.48 41.05
N SER A 61 19.40 8.17 41.29
CA SER A 61 20.16 7.25 40.42
C SER A 61 19.55 7.16 39.01
N ALA A 62 18.22 7.03 38.93
CA ALA A 62 17.49 6.96 37.66
C ALA A 62 17.34 8.34 36.97
N LYS A 63 17.48 9.45 37.71
CA LYS A 63 17.73 10.78 37.12
C LYS A 63 19.12 10.85 36.46
N LYS A 64 20.15 10.30 37.13
CA LYS A 64 21.54 10.29 36.65
C LYS A 64 21.76 9.37 35.44
N SER A 65 20.99 8.30 35.28
CA SER A 65 21.04 7.47 34.06
C SER A 65 20.39 8.17 32.87
N VAL A 66 19.25 8.84 33.05
CA VAL A 66 18.60 9.64 31.97
C VAL A 66 19.46 10.84 31.58
N SER A 67 20.12 11.52 32.52
CA SER A 67 21.09 12.59 32.18
C SER A 67 22.40 12.08 31.55
N ARG A 68 22.60 10.75 31.48
CA ARG A 68 23.76 10.09 30.85
C ARG A 68 23.36 9.39 29.52
N GLN A 69 22.15 9.68 29.01
CA GLN A 69 21.71 9.20 27.71
C GLN A 69 22.64 9.73 26.60
N SER A 70 23.06 8.86 25.67
CA SER A 70 23.95 9.25 24.57
C SER A 70 23.24 10.15 23.56
N SER A 71 24.03 10.99 22.86
CA SER A 71 23.53 11.77 21.71
C SER A 71 22.84 10.86 20.70
N ARG A 72 23.45 9.71 20.38
CA ARG A 72 22.91 8.70 19.45
C ARG A 72 21.56 8.11 19.89
N SER A 73 21.36 7.86 21.19
CA SER A 73 20.07 7.37 21.73
C SER A 73 18.95 8.43 21.63
N SER A 74 19.28 9.72 21.61
CA SER A 74 18.29 10.77 21.29
C SER A 74 18.08 10.92 19.80
N ALA A 75 19.16 10.97 19.00
CA ALA A 75 19.09 11.09 17.55
C ALA A 75 18.23 9.97 16.91
N ILE A 76 18.37 8.73 17.38
CA ILE A 76 17.52 7.60 16.93
C ILE A 76 16.04 7.86 17.26
N ARG A 77 15.70 8.14 18.53
CA ARG A 77 14.32 8.45 18.96
C ARG A 77 13.68 9.58 18.14
N ASP A 78 14.48 10.60 17.84
CA ASP A 78 14.03 11.84 17.23
C ASP A 78 14.09 11.79 15.68
N ALA A 79 14.49 10.65 15.09
CA ALA A 79 14.44 10.37 13.65
C ALA A 79 12.99 10.25 13.16
N SER A 80 12.70 10.73 11.94
CA SER A 80 11.34 10.80 11.44
C SER A 80 10.89 9.53 10.71
N ASP A 81 11.79 8.80 10.06
CA ASP A 81 11.52 7.60 9.26
C ASP A 81 12.70 6.60 9.20
N PHE A 82 12.54 5.57 8.36
CA PHE A 82 13.54 4.52 8.13
C PHE A 82 14.82 5.05 7.44
N VAL A 83 14.69 6.02 6.53
CA VAL A 83 15.82 6.59 5.78
C VAL A 83 16.68 7.43 6.73
N ASP A 84 16.06 8.24 7.60
CA ASP A 84 16.75 8.95 8.69
C ASP A 84 17.54 7.97 9.59
N LEU A 85 16.92 6.85 10.01
CA LEU A 85 17.56 5.85 10.88
C LEU A 85 18.79 5.18 10.23
N CYS A 86 18.73 4.91 8.92
CA CYS A 86 19.86 4.41 8.15
C CYS A 86 20.94 5.49 7.96
N ALA A 87 20.55 6.74 7.67
CA ALA A 87 21.46 7.86 7.52
C ALA A 87 22.19 8.22 8.83
N LEU A 88 21.54 8.07 9.99
CA LEU A 88 22.17 8.19 11.33
C LEU A 88 23.26 7.13 11.59
N SER A 89 23.29 6.06 10.82
CA SER A 89 24.37 5.08 10.81
C SER A 89 25.28 5.21 9.58
N GLY A 90 24.94 6.07 8.61
CA GLY A 90 25.71 6.28 7.39
C GLY A 90 25.53 5.17 6.34
N TYR A 91 24.30 4.64 6.21
CA TYR A 91 23.88 3.78 5.10
C TYR A 91 22.81 4.49 4.26
N LEU A 92 22.88 4.35 2.94
CA LEU A 92 21.87 4.85 2.01
C LEU A 92 20.76 3.81 1.83
N ALA A 93 19.51 4.23 2.01
CA ALA A 93 18.32 3.40 1.80
C ALA A 93 17.54 3.82 0.54
N GLU A 94 16.93 2.85 -0.14
CA GLU A 94 15.93 3.08 -1.19
C GLU A 94 14.52 2.77 -0.65
N GLU A 95 13.53 3.55 -1.09
CA GLU A 95 12.10 3.27 -0.86
C GLU A 95 11.45 2.75 -2.15
N HIS A 96 10.60 1.74 -2.02
CA HIS A 96 9.92 1.07 -3.13
C HIS A 96 8.43 0.95 -2.85
N VAL A 97 7.58 1.30 -3.83
CA VAL A 97 6.13 1.13 -3.73
C VAL A 97 5.70 -0.11 -4.51
N VAL A 98 5.17 -1.11 -3.81
CA VAL A 98 4.62 -2.33 -4.39
C VAL A 98 3.10 -2.26 -4.36
N GLN A 99 2.44 -2.42 -5.51
CA GLN A 99 1.00 -2.59 -5.56
C GLN A 99 0.64 -4.08 -5.41
N THR A 100 -0.22 -4.41 -4.45
CA THR A 100 -0.75 -5.77 -4.31
C THR A 100 -1.82 -6.07 -5.37
N SER A 101 -2.01 -7.35 -5.62
CA SER A 101 -3.01 -7.92 -6.53
C SER A 101 -4.47 -7.58 -6.17
N ASP A 102 -4.73 -7.16 -4.93
CA ASP A 102 -5.99 -6.60 -4.41
C ASP A 102 -5.95 -5.08 -4.13
N GLY A 103 -4.92 -4.37 -4.62
CA GLY A 103 -4.93 -2.91 -4.72
C GLY A 103 -4.54 -2.14 -3.45
N TYR A 104 -3.79 -2.73 -2.52
CA TYR A 104 -3.04 -1.98 -1.49
C TYR A 104 -1.69 -1.54 -2.04
N LEU A 105 -1.14 -0.46 -1.50
CA LEU A 105 0.21 0.03 -1.83
C LEU A 105 1.12 -0.14 -0.61
N LEU A 106 2.13 -0.99 -0.74
CA LEU A 106 3.09 -1.32 0.31
C LEU A 106 4.38 -0.52 0.14
N GLY A 107 4.86 0.09 1.22
CA GLY A 107 6.15 0.79 1.25
C GLY A 107 7.28 -0.13 1.70
N LEU A 108 7.97 -0.76 0.75
CA LEU A 108 9.17 -1.56 1.01
C LEU A 108 10.40 -0.66 1.11
N HIS A 109 11.39 -1.08 1.89
CA HIS A 109 12.70 -0.43 1.94
C HIS A 109 13.80 -1.38 1.50
N ARG A 110 14.96 -0.83 1.13
CA ARG A 110 16.13 -1.59 0.70
C ARG A 110 17.43 -0.94 1.17
N LEU A 111 18.41 -1.77 1.53
CA LEU A 111 19.81 -1.42 1.72
C LEU A 111 20.66 -2.28 0.77
N GLY A 112 20.98 -1.73 -0.41
CA GLY A 112 21.77 -2.42 -1.44
C GLY A 112 23.29 -2.26 -1.31
N TRP A 113 23.75 -1.16 -0.69
CA TRP A 113 25.16 -0.73 -0.71
C TRP A 113 25.87 -0.94 0.62
N LYS A 114 27.06 -1.55 0.56
CA LYS A 114 28.09 -1.45 1.60
C LYS A 114 28.63 -0.03 1.62
N ARG A 115 29.17 0.42 2.75
CA ARG A 115 29.85 1.73 2.83
C ARG A 115 30.96 1.84 1.78
N GLY A 116 30.96 2.91 0.98
CA GLY A 116 31.91 3.12 -0.12
C GLY A 116 31.51 2.50 -1.46
N GLU A 117 30.35 1.83 -1.56
CA GLU A 117 29.76 1.35 -2.82
C GLU A 117 28.67 2.30 -3.35
N GLU A 118 28.44 3.46 -2.73
CA GLU A 118 27.31 4.34 -3.05
C GLU A 118 27.36 4.82 -4.51
N GLY A 119 26.29 4.55 -5.26
CA GLY A 119 26.21 4.84 -6.70
C GLY A 119 26.74 3.73 -7.63
N VAL A 120 27.36 2.66 -7.09
CA VAL A 120 27.59 1.43 -7.86
C VAL A 120 26.26 0.71 -8.06
N LYS A 121 25.98 0.20 -9.26
CA LYS A 121 24.73 -0.54 -9.49
C LYS A 121 24.78 -1.90 -8.80
N VAL A 122 23.80 -2.20 -7.94
CA VAL A 122 23.66 -3.49 -7.24
C VAL A 122 22.40 -4.20 -7.72
N ASN A 123 22.55 -5.47 -8.11
CA ASN A 123 21.48 -6.33 -8.65
C ASN A 123 20.70 -5.71 -9.83
N SER A 124 21.38 -4.95 -10.69
CA SER A 124 20.80 -4.38 -11.92
C SER A 124 21.09 -5.24 -13.16
N SER A 125 20.18 -5.25 -14.13
CA SER A 125 20.23 -6.10 -15.34
C SER A 125 21.47 -5.97 -16.24
N LYS A 126 22.28 -4.90 -16.15
CA LYS A 126 23.54 -4.75 -16.90
C LYS A 126 24.68 -4.16 -16.05
N GLY A 127 25.76 -4.93 -15.89
CA GLY A 127 27.06 -4.44 -15.39
C GLY A 127 27.15 -4.12 -13.89
N GLY A 128 26.14 -4.45 -13.09
CA GLY A 128 26.15 -4.22 -11.64
C GLY A 128 26.76 -5.37 -10.83
N ILE A 129 27.12 -5.09 -9.58
CA ILE A 129 27.50 -6.12 -8.59
C ILE A 129 26.26 -6.99 -8.31
N LYS A 130 26.39 -8.32 -8.44
CA LYS A 130 25.36 -9.25 -7.99
C LYS A 130 25.58 -9.58 -6.51
N LYS A 131 24.51 -9.48 -5.72
CA LYS A 131 24.48 -9.81 -4.28
C LYS A 131 23.31 -10.75 -3.97
N PRO A 132 23.48 -11.76 -3.11
CA PRO A 132 22.36 -12.57 -2.62
C PRO A 132 21.35 -11.69 -1.87
N VAL A 133 20.05 -11.92 -2.10
CA VAL A 133 18.97 -11.07 -1.57
C VAL A 133 18.37 -11.67 -0.30
N VAL A 134 18.13 -10.82 0.70
CA VAL A 134 17.52 -11.20 1.97
C VAL A 134 16.32 -10.29 2.26
N TYR A 135 15.15 -10.87 2.52
CA TYR A 135 13.90 -10.14 2.78
C TYR A 135 13.49 -10.27 4.26
N LEU A 136 13.44 -9.15 4.97
CA LEU A 136 13.15 -9.06 6.41
C LEU A 136 11.72 -8.58 6.65
N HIS A 137 10.95 -9.29 7.49
CA HIS A 137 9.56 -8.94 7.81
C HIS A 137 9.29 -8.76 9.30
N HIS A 138 8.74 -7.61 9.67
CA HIS A 138 8.45 -7.19 11.05
C HIS A 138 7.26 -7.94 11.69
N GLY A 139 7.07 -7.74 13.01
CA GLY A 139 6.00 -8.35 13.82
C GLY A 139 4.64 -7.63 13.80
N LEU A 140 3.70 -8.12 14.62
CA LEU A 140 2.37 -7.52 14.80
C LEU A 140 2.52 -6.12 15.42
N LEU A 141 1.76 -5.14 14.90
CA LEU A 141 1.81 -3.73 15.32
C LEU A 141 3.18 -3.06 15.13
N MET A 142 4.02 -3.56 14.22
CA MET A 142 5.37 -3.01 13.93
C MET A 142 5.46 -2.45 12.50
N ASN A 143 6.63 -1.95 12.15
CA ASN A 143 7.03 -1.52 10.80
C ASN A 143 8.53 -1.83 10.59
N SER A 144 9.09 -1.55 9.41
CA SER A 144 10.49 -1.85 9.05
C SER A 144 11.56 -1.23 9.98
N GLU A 145 11.28 -0.12 10.66
CA GLU A 145 12.24 0.59 11.55
C GLU A 145 12.78 -0.26 12.70
N VAL A 146 12.02 -1.26 13.16
CA VAL A 146 12.40 -2.10 14.31
C VAL A 146 13.71 -2.86 14.09
N TRP A 147 14.09 -3.06 12.83
CA TRP A 147 15.34 -3.72 12.44
C TRP A 147 16.58 -2.80 12.49
N VAL A 148 16.40 -1.48 12.43
CA VAL A 148 17.50 -0.49 12.26
C VAL A 148 17.63 0.54 13.39
N CYS A 149 16.63 0.67 14.28
CA CYS A 149 16.63 1.61 15.41
C CYS A 149 17.56 1.24 16.60
N LEU A 150 18.74 0.67 16.33
CA LEU A 150 19.68 0.19 17.35
C LEU A 150 20.74 1.23 17.75
N THR A 151 21.01 1.31 19.06
CA THR A 151 21.99 2.28 19.59
C THR A 151 23.43 1.99 19.17
N ASP A 152 23.75 0.73 18.88
CA ASP A 152 25.09 0.24 18.60
C ASP A 152 25.02 -0.58 17.31
N GLU A 153 25.84 -0.23 16.32
CA GLU A 153 25.70 -0.69 14.93
C GLU A 153 26.03 -2.19 14.77
N GLU A 154 27.04 -2.66 15.52
CA GLU A 154 27.49 -4.06 15.53
C GLU A 154 26.36 -5.04 15.91
N ARG A 155 25.35 -4.56 16.65
CA ARG A 155 24.16 -5.31 17.07
C ARG A 155 22.98 -5.22 16.09
N CYS A 156 23.14 -4.57 14.94
CA CYS A 156 22.09 -4.38 13.95
C CYS A 156 22.23 -5.39 12.79
N LEU A 157 21.36 -6.41 12.76
CA LEU A 157 21.43 -7.51 11.79
C LEU A 157 21.47 -7.04 10.33
N PRO A 158 20.62 -6.09 9.87
CA PRO A 158 20.67 -5.64 8.48
C PRO A 158 22.01 -5.00 8.10
N PHE A 159 22.59 -4.15 8.94
CA PHE A 159 23.89 -3.53 8.65
C PHE A 159 25.00 -4.60 8.59
N HIS A 160 24.97 -5.60 9.48
CA HIS A 160 25.90 -6.73 9.41
C HIS A 160 25.75 -7.55 8.12
N LEU A 161 24.52 -7.76 7.62
CA LEU A 161 24.26 -8.45 6.35
C LEU A 161 24.72 -7.63 5.14
N VAL A 162 24.44 -6.33 5.11
CA VAL A 162 24.92 -5.40 4.07
C VAL A 162 26.46 -5.40 4.00
N GLU A 163 27.12 -5.32 5.16
CA GLU A 163 28.58 -5.34 5.26
C GLU A 163 29.20 -6.70 4.89
N LYS A 164 28.45 -7.80 5.04
CA LYS A 164 28.76 -9.14 4.49
C LYS A 164 28.51 -9.28 2.98
N GLY A 165 27.90 -8.28 2.32
CA GLY A 165 27.67 -8.29 0.87
C GLY A 165 26.31 -8.85 0.44
N TYR A 166 25.31 -8.88 1.32
CA TYR A 166 23.90 -9.14 0.95
C TYR A 166 23.21 -7.86 0.45
N ASP A 167 22.13 -8.03 -0.32
CA ASP A 167 21.17 -6.98 -0.72
C ASP A 167 19.90 -7.13 0.14
N VAL A 168 19.66 -6.20 1.06
CA VAL A 168 18.73 -6.41 2.19
C VAL A 168 17.46 -5.59 2.01
N TRP A 169 16.33 -6.27 1.91
CA TRP A 169 15.00 -5.70 1.68
C TRP A 169 14.11 -5.84 2.92
N PHE A 170 13.16 -4.93 3.09
CA PHE A 170 12.31 -4.84 4.30
C PHE A 170 10.83 -4.70 3.92
N GLY A 171 10.01 -5.65 4.38
CA GLY A 171 8.56 -5.68 4.17
C GLY A 171 7.78 -4.82 5.16
N ASN A 172 6.63 -4.31 4.73
CA ASN A 172 5.70 -3.54 5.56
C ASN A 172 4.24 -3.93 5.30
N ASN A 173 3.57 -4.50 6.30
CA ASN A 173 2.15 -4.89 6.25
C ASN A 173 1.24 -3.72 5.82
N ARG A 174 0.25 -3.99 4.95
CA ARG A 174 -0.84 -3.04 4.64
C ARG A 174 -1.42 -2.34 5.88
N GLY A 175 -1.70 -1.05 5.75
CA GLY A 175 -2.24 -0.20 6.81
C GLY A 175 -1.26 0.31 7.86
N ASN A 176 0.00 -0.17 7.89
CA ASN A 176 1.02 0.31 8.84
C ASN A 176 1.55 1.73 8.49
N LYS A 177 2.64 2.20 9.11
CA LYS A 177 3.24 3.53 8.87
C LYS A 177 3.50 3.82 7.38
N TYR A 178 4.03 2.83 6.65
CA TYR A 178 4.52 2.98 5.27
C TYR A 178 3.50 2.50 4.23
N SER A 179 2.68 1.50 4.57
CA SER A 179 1.75 0.86 3.62
C SER A 179 0.30 1.34 3.77
N LYS A 180 0.10 2.64 4.08
CA LYS A 180 -1.19 3.21 4.48
C LYS A 180 -2.03 3.76 3.30
N LYS A 181 -2.02 3.10 2.15
CA LYS A 181 -2.74 3.53 0.94
C LYS A 181 -3.28 2.33 0.15
N SER A 182 -4.40 2.54 -0.55
CA SER A 182 -5.02 1.58 -1.47
C SER A 182 -5.64 2.35 -2.63
N ILE A 183 -5.76 1.72 -3.79
CA ILE A 183 -6.48 2.24 -4.97
C ILE A 183 -8.00 2.00 -4.91
N HIS A 184 -8.49 1.23 -3.93
CA HIS A 184 -9.92 0.90 -3.80
C HIS A 184 -10.58 1.61 -2.62
N HIS A 185 -9.89 1.75 -1.48
CA HIS A 185 -10.48 2.28 -0.25
C HIS A 185 -9.55 3.27 0.47
N PRO A 186 -10.04 4.44 0.94
CA PRO A 186 -9.24 5.36 1.73
C PRO A 186 -9.06 4.86 3.17
N PRO A 187 -7.96 5.16 3.87
CA PRO A 187 -7.74 4.76 5.28
C PRO A 187 -8.74 5.29 6.31
N THR A 188 -9.69 6.14 5.89
CA THR A 188 -10.85 6.58 6.67
C THR A 188 -12.04 5.63 6.60
N ALA A 189 -12.19 4.86 5.52
CA ALA A 189 -13.23 3.85 5.38
C ALA A 189 -12.94 2.62 6.27
N THR A 190 -14.00 1.92 6.67
CA THR A 190 -13.90 0.63 7.38
C THR A 190 -13.28 -0.44 6.48
N ALA A 191 -13.65 -0.48 5.20
CA ALA A 191 -13.19 -1.49 4.24
C ALA A 191 -11.66 -1.48 3.99
N PHE A 192 -10.96 -0.35 4.18
CA PHE A 192 -9.49 -0.31 4.16
C PHE A 192 -8.84 -1.09 5.32
N TRP A 193 -9.59 -1.34 6.40
CA TRP A 193 -9.11 -2.09 7.57
C TRP A 193 -9.73 -3.50 7.64
N ASP A 194 -10.41 -3.96 6.59
CA ASP A 194 -11.02 -5.29 6.53
C ASP A 194 -10.03 -6.35 6.03
N PHE A 195 -8.89 -6.44 6.72
CA PHE A 195 -7.81 -7.38 6.40
C PHE A 195 -7.27 -8.10 7.65
N SER A 196 -6.65 -9.26 7.47
CA SER A 196 -6.19 -10.19 8.51
C SER A 196 -4.92 -10.93 8.06
N MET A 197 -4.57 -12.05 8.71
CA MET A 197 -3.50 -12.95 8.27
C MET A 197 -3.68 -13.43 6.82
N ASP A 198 -4.93 -13.64 6.40
CA ASP A 198 -5.28 -14.24 5.10
C ASP A 198 -4.87 -13.31 3.96
N GLU A 199 -5.26 -12.06 4.04
CA GLU A 199 -4.97 -11.03 3.05
C GLU A 199 -3.46 -10.72 3.00
N PHE A 200 -2.71 -10.84 4.11
CA PHE A 200 -1.25 -10.78 4.08
C PHE A 200 -0.64 -11.98 3.33
N ALA A 201 -1.21 -13.18 3.50
CA ALA A 201 -0.69 -14.42 2.93
C ALA A 201 -1.08 -14.63 1.46
N PHE A 202 -2.26 -14.16 1.03
CA PHE A 202 -2.71 -14.23 -0.35
C PHE A 202 -2.12 -13.12 -1.25
N HIS A 203 -1.75 -11.97 -0.67
CA HIS A 203 -1.38 -10.77 -1.43
C HIS A 203 -0.06 -10.13 -0.96
N ASP A 204 0.04 -9.64 0.28
CA ASP A 204 1.21 -8.83 0.69
C ASP A 204 2.55 -9.56 0.52
N ILE A 205 2.68 -10.80 0.99
CA ILE A 205 3.95 -11.54 0.92
C ILE A 205 4.28 -12.03 -0.50
N PRO A 206 3.36 -12.66 -1.27
CA PRO A 206 3.62 -13.05 -2.66
C PRO A 206 4.01 -11.85 -3.55
N ASP A 207 3.22 -10.78 -3.53
CA ASP A 207 3.43 -9.63 -4.43
C ASP A 207 4.72 -8.88 -4.06
N SER A 208 5.10 -8.83 -2.77
CA SER A 208 6.39 -8.28 -2.32
C SER A 208 7.58 -9.10 -2.79
N ILE A 209 7.53 -10.44 -2.65
CA ILE A 209 8.63 -11.31 -3.09
C ILE A 209 8.81 -11.24 -4.60
N ASP A 210 7.71 -11.26 -5.36
CA ASP A 210 7.77 -11.20 -6.82
C ASP A 210 8.29 -9.86 -7.32
N TYR A 211 7.93 -8.73 -6.68
CA TYR A 211 8.53 -7.43 -6.95
C TYR A 211 10.04 -7.40 -6.66
N ILE A 212 10.49 -7.96 -5.53
CA ILE A 212 11.90 -7.98 -5.15
C ILE A 212 12.71 -8.79 -6.17
N LEU A 213 12.24 -9.99 -6.55
CA LEU A 213 12.94 -10.86 -7.49
C LEU A 213 12.97 -10.28 -8.91
N SER A 214 11.88 -9.66 -9.39
CA SER A 214 11.86 -8.97 -10.69
C SER A 214 12.75 -7.73 -10.70
N THR A 215 12.84 -6.98 -9.59
CA THR A 215 13.68 -5.78 -9.48
C THR A 215 15.16 -6.11 -9.39
N THR A 216 15.51 -7.21 -8.70
CA THR A 216 16.91 -7.62 -8.46
C THR A 216 17.47 -8.61 -9.48
N TYR A 217 16.63 -9.14 -10.38
CA TYR A 217 16.98 -10.16 -11.37
C TYR A 217 17.63 -11.42 -10.75
N GLN A 218 17.24 -11.73 -9.50
CA GLN A 218 17.64 -12.93 -8.78
C GLN A 218 16.56 -14.03 -8.93
N PRO A 219 16.93 -15.32 -9.00
CA PRO A 219 15.97 -16.41 -9.14
C PRO A 219 15.17 -16.67 -7.86
N SER A 220 15.76 -16.33 -6.70
CA SER A 220 15.23 -16.62 -5.37
C SER A 220 15.88 -15.71 -4.33
N LEU A 221 15.29 -15.66 -3.13
CA LEU A 221 15.78 -14.89 -1.98
C LEU A 221 15.72 -15.69 -0.67
N SER A 222 16.34 -15.19 0.38
CA SER A 222 16.22 -15.75 1.75
C SER A 222 15.27 -14.91 2.59
N TYR A 223 14.30 -15.54 3.27
CA TYR A 223 13.29 -14.84 4.08
C TYR A 223 13.66 -14.86 5.57
N ILE A 224 13.61 -13.71 6.24
CA ILE A 224 13.79 -13.57 7.69
C ILE A 224 12.54 -12.92 8.30
N GLY A 225 11.72 -13.72 8.98
CA GLY A 225 10.56 -13.22 9.70
C GLY A 225 10.86 -12.96 11.18
N PHE A 226 10.25 -11.94 11.76
CA PHE A 226 10.16 -11.76 13.22
C PHE A 226 8.70 -11.76 13.69
N SER A 227 8.36 -12.51 14.74
CA SER A 227 7.02 -12.52 15.34
C SER A 227 5.93 -12.81 14.28
N GLN A 228 4.91 -11.97 14.09
CA GLN A 228 3.92 -12.12 13.01
C GLN A 228 4.55 -12.22 11.60
N GLY A 229 5.72 -11.61 11.34
CA GLY A 229 6.45 -11.79 10.08
C GLY A 229 6.82 -13.25 9.79
N THR A 230 6.89 -14.09 10.83
CA THR A 230 7.02 -15.55 10.69
C THR A 230 5.68 -16.22 10.38
N ALA A 231 4.60 -15.83 11.06
CA ALA A 231 3.25 -16.35 10.83
C ALA A 231 2.80 -16.12 9.38
N GLN A 232 3.05 -14.92 8.86
CA GLN A 232 2.79 -14.57 7.46
C GLN A 232 3.55 -15.49 6.48
N ALA A 233 4.82 -15.78 6.73
CA ALA A 233 5.58 -16.72 5.90
C ALA A 233 5.08 -18.18 6.03
N PHE A 234 4.75 -18.65 7.24
CA PHE A 234 4.14 -19.98 7.43
C PHE A 234 2.82 -20.12 6.68
N ALA A 235 1.96 -19.10 6.75
CA ALA A 235 0.71 -19.05 5.99
C ALA A 235 0.99 -19.08 4.48
N THR A 236 1.75 -18.11 3.97
CA THR A 236 2.05 -17.93 2.55
C THR A 236 2.70 -19.16 1.91
N LEU A 237 3.79 -19.67 2.50
CA LEU A 237 4.54 -20.81 1.95
C LEU A 237 3.72 -22.11 2.01
N SER A 238 2.74 -22.21 2.90
CA SER A 238 1.86 -23.39 2.97
C SER A 238 0.78 -23.42 1.87
N ILE A 239 0.37 -22.26 1.36
CA ILE A 239 -0.72 -22.13 0.37
C ILE A 239 -0.22 -21.78 -1.05
N HIS A 240 1.02 -21.31 -1.21
CA HIS A 240 1.65 -21.03 -2.51
C HIS A 240 2.82 -21.98 -2.81
N PRO A 241 2.58 -23.17 -3.41
CA PRO A 241 3.65 -24.14 -3.71
C PRO A 241 4.81 -23.54 -4.52
N LYS A 242 4.52 -22.78 -5.59
CA LYS A 242 5.51 -22.12 -6.46
C LYS A 242 6.36 -21.05 -5.76
N LEU A 243 5.93 -20.56 -4.59
CA LEU A 243 6.70 -19.58 -3.81
C LEU A 243 7.79 -20.24 -2.97
N ASN A 244 7.66 -21.54 -2.67
CA ASN A 244 8.72 -22.28 -1.97
C ASN A 244 9.99 -22.34 -2.83
N ASP A 245 9.81 -22.57 -4.14
CA ASP A 245 10.90 -22.64 -5.12
C ASP A 245 11.61 -21.26 -5.30
N LYS A 246 10.99 -20.17 -4.82
CA LYS A 246 11.51 -18.79 -4.82
C LYS A 246 12.17 -18.37 -3.49
N VAL A 247 12.07 -19.19 -2.44
CA VAL A 247 12.63 -18.88 -1.11
C VAL A 247 13.64 -19.95 -0.70
N ASN A 248 14.93 -19.59 -0.70
CA ASN A 248 16.05 -20.51 -0.44
C ASN A 248 16.03 -21.08 0.98
N VAL A 249 15.72 -20.24 1.96
CA VAL A 249 15.55 -20.58 3.37
C VAL A 249 14.59 -19.59 4.02
N PHE A 250 13.77 -20.10 4.94
CA PHE A 250 12.94 -19.30 5.83
C PHE A 250 13.50 -19.37 7.25
N ILE A 251 14.05 -18.25 7.70
CA ILE A 251 14.56 -18.05 9.06
C ILE A 251 13.47 -17.34 9.87
N ALA A 252 13.09 -17.92 11.01
CA ALA A 252 11.97 -17.47 11.82
C ALA A 252 12.42 -17.11 13.24
N LEU A 253 12.51 -15.80 13.52
CA LEU A 253 12.89 -15.23 14.81
C LEU A 253 11.66 -15.01 15.69
N ALA A 254 11.70 -15.51 16.93
CA ALA A 254 10.57 -15.50 17.88
C ALA A 254 9.24 -15.94 17.24
N PRO A 255 9.16 -17.18 16.73
CA PRO A 255 8.18 -17.58 15.74
C PRO A 255 6.79 -17.82 16.33
N ALA A 256 5.75 -17.32 15.67
CA ALA A 256 4.38 -17.35 16.17
C ALA A 256 3.46 -18.18 15.24
N MET A 257 2.70 -19.12 15.82
CA MET A 257 1.66 -19.89 15.11
C MET A 257 0.42 -20.10 15.97
N SER A 258 0.53 -20.74 17.13
CA SER A 258 -0.60 -20.98 18.05
C SER A 258 -0.13 -20.90 19.52
N PRO A 259 0.02 -19.68 20.07
CA PRO A 259 0.33 -19.49 21.50
C PRO A 259 -0.69 -20.19 22.41
N ALA A 260 -0.23 -20.74 23.53
CA ALA A 260 -1.08 -21.48 24.48
C ALA A 260 -2.09 -20.59 25.26
N GLY A 261 -1.92 -19.26 25.20
CA GLY A 261 -2.74 -18.26 25.89
C GLY A 261 -1.93 -17.00 26.21
N LEU A 262 -2.53 -16.03 26.91
CA LEU A 262 -1.79 -14.95 27.56
C LEU A 262 -1.69 -15.20 29.08
N ARG A 263 -0.67 -14.61 29.71
CA ARG A 263 -0.35 -14.85 31.12
C ARG A 263 -1.44 -14.35 32.08
N ASN A 264 -2.24 -13.37 31.66
CA ASN A 264 -3.25 -12.74 32.49
C ASN A 264 -4.65 -13.30 32.20
N GLY A 265 -5.26 -13.95 33.20
CA GLY A 265 -6.59 -14.57 33.11
C GLY A 265 -7.73 -13.62 32.71
N VAL A 266 -7.60 -12.31 32.97
CA VAL A 266 -8.60 -11.30 32.53
C VAL A 266 -8.51 -11.09 31.01
N VAL A 267 -7.30 -11.01 30.46
CA VAL A 267 -7.08 -10.80 29.02
C VAL A 267 -7.33 -12.10 28.25
N ASP A 268 -6.93 -13.25 28.80
CA ASP A 268 -7.29 -14.58 28.31
C ASP A 268 -8.83 -14.79 28.27
N SER A 269 -9.57 -14.29 29.27
CA SER A 269 -11.04 -14.27 29.25
C SER A 269 -11.60 -13.36 28.15
N LEU A 270 -10.97 -12.20 27.91
CA LEU A 270 -11.36 -11.29 26.83
C LEU A 270 -11.10 -11.89 25.44
N MET A 271 -9.98 -12.58 25.24
CA MET A 271 -9.66 -13.27 23.98
C MET A 271 -10.64 -14.42 23.66
N LYS A 272 -11.34 -14.93 24.68
CA LYS A 272 -12.39 -15.95 24.55
C LYS A 272 -13.79 -15.37 24.30
N ALA A 273 -13.94 -14.04 24.27
CA ALA A 273 -15.18 -13.37 23.88
C ALA A 273 -15.51 -13.58 22.38
N SER A 274 -16.69 -13.14 21.95
CA SER A 274 -17.06 -13.18 20.53
C SER A 274 -16.32 -12.10 19.72
N PRO A 275 -16.04 -12.35 18.41
CA PRO A 275 -15.53 -11.32 17.49
C PRO A 275 -16.33 -10.01 17.53
N GLU A 276 -17.65 -10.08 17.69
CA GLU A 276 -18.51 -8.90 17.81
C GLU A 276 -18.16 -8.01 19.01
N VAL A 277 -17.90 -8.59 20.18
CA VAL A 277 -17.48 -7.83 21.39
C VAL A 277 -16.12 -7.19 21.17
N LEU A 278 -15.21 -7.86 20.47
CA LEU A 278 -13.87 -7.36 20.14
C LEU A 278 -13.93 -6.21 19.12
N PHE A 279 -14.75 -6.31 18.07
CA PHE A 279 -15.01 -5.22 17.12
C PHE A 279 -15.79 -4.06 17.75
N LEU A 280 -16.60 -4.32 18.78
CA LEU A 280 -17.25 -3.28 19.56
C LEU A 280 -16.21 -2.54 20.41
N LEU A 281 -15.36 -3.25 21.17
CA LEU A 281 -14.27 -2.70 21.99
C LEU A 281 -13.29 -1.80 21.21
N PHE A 282 -12.74 -2.32 20.12
CA PHE A 282 -11.61 -1.73 19.41
C PHE A 282 -12.03 -0.97 18.14
N GLY A 283 -13.32 -0.99 17.81
CA GLY A 283 -13.83 -0.53 16.52
C GLY A 283 -13.39 -1.41 15.35
N ARG A 284 -13.96 -1.18 14.17
CA ARG A 284 -13.66 -1.94 12.93
C ARG A 284 -12.55 -1.32 12.06
N ARG A 285 -11.63 -0.53 12.65
CA ARG A 285 -10.59 0.22 11.92
C ARG A 285 -9.18 -0.12 12.44
N SER A 286 -8.30 0.87 12.58
CA SER A 286 -6.98 0.72 13.19
C SER A 286 -7.09 0.58 14.71
N ILE A 287 -6.53 -0.48 15.27
CA ILE A 287 -6.42 -0.65 16.73
C ILE A 287 -5.36 0.30 17.32
N LEU A 288 -5.47 0.63 18.62
CA LEU A 288 -4.53 1.46 19.39
C LEU A 288 -4.21 2.83 18.75
N SER A 289 -5.23 3.54 18.25
CA SER A 289 -5.02 4.77 17.46
C SER A 289 -4.42 5.94 18.25
N SER A 290 -4.63 5.97 19.57
CA SER A 290 -4.08 7.00 20.47
C SER A 290 -2.61 6.80 20.89
N THR A 291 -1.95 5.67 20.60
CA THR A 291 -0.56 5.40 21.04
C THR A 291 0.45 6.47 20.58
N THR A 292 0.30 6.98 19.36
CA THR A 292 1.18 8.04 18.83
C THR A 292 1.00 9.37 19.55
N MET A 293 -0.22 9.71 20.02
CA MET A 293 -0.44 10.86 20.90
C MET A 293 0.28 10.65 22.25
N TRP A 294 0.15 9.46 22.85
CA TRP A 294 0.80 9.15 24.13
C TRP A 294 2.33 9.27 24.04
N GLN A 295 2.93 8.89 22.90
CA GLN A 295 4.34 9.12 22.57
C GLN A 295 4.70 10.62 22.48
N SER A 296 3.87 11.45 21.86
CA SER A 296 4.10 12.91 21.77
C SER A 296 3.92 13.66 23.10
N ILE A 297 3.05 13.16 24.00
CA ILE A 297 2.68 13.85 25.24
C ILE A 297 3.51 13.38 26.45
N MET A 298 3.93 12.11 26.51
CA MET A 298 4.68 11.59 27.65
C MET A 298 6.19 11.80 27.50
N TYR A 299 6.83 12.31 28.56
CA TYR A 299 8.28 12.34 28.65
C TYR A 299 8.88 10.93 28.45
N PRO A 300 9.88 10.69 27.56
CA PRO A 300 10.17 9.35 27.05
C PRO A 300 10.47 8.25 28.10
N PRO A 301 11.14 8.53 29.24
CA PRO A 301 11.28 7.56 30.33
C PRO A 301 9.97 7.11 31.00
N ILE A 302 8.88 7.87 30.89
CA ILE A 302 7.53 7.45 31.29
C ILE A 302 6.90 6.57 30.21
N PHE A 303 7.01 6.96 28.93
CA PHE A 303 6.53 6.15 27.80
C PHE A 303 7.16 4.75 27.79
N VAL A 304 8.48 4.66 28.00
CA VAL A 304 9.20 3.38 28.15
C VAL A 304 8.70 2.56 29.34
N ARG A 305 8.45 3.19 30.51
CA ARG A 305 7.88 2.48 31.67
C ARG A 305 6.46 1.97 31.41
N ALA A 306 5.61 2.74 30.74
CA ALA A 306 4.26 2.32 30.40
C ALA A 306 4.27 1.06 29.50
N ILE A 307 5.18 1.03 28.51
CA ILE A 307 5.39 -0.13 27.64
C ILE A 307 5.94 -1.32 28.43
N ASP A 308 7.00 -1.14 29.22
CA ASP A 308 7.56 -2.21 30.09
C ASP A 308 6.50 -2.81 31.02
N THR A 309 5.67 -1.98 31.66
CA THR A 309 4.56 -2.43 32.51
C THR A 309 3.50 -3.17 31.70
N SER A 310 3.17 -2.73 30.48
CA SER A 310 2.19 -3.40 29.62
C SER A 310 2.67 -4.78 29.15
N LEU A 311 3.95 -4.90 28.77
CA LEU A 311 4.55 -6.18 28.36
C LEU A 311 4.65 -7.16 29.53
N ALA A 312 5.02 -6.68 30.72
CA ALA A 312 5.03 -7.48 31.95
C ALA A 312 3.64 -7.95 32.39
N PHE A 313 2.60 -7.12 32.15
CA PHE A 313 1.21 -7.44 32.47
C PHE A 313 0.58 -8.45 31.49
N LEU A 314 0.83 -8.29 30.18
CA LEU A 314 0.25 -9.14 29.13
C LEU A 314 0.95 -10.49 28.98
N PHE A 315 2.27 -10.44 28.79
CA PHE A 315 3.08 -11.60 28.38
C PHE A 315 3.98 -12.11 29.51
N GLY A 316 4.30 -11.25 30.48
CA GLY A 316 5.26 -11.54 31.54
C GLY A 316 6.71 -11.24 31.19
N TRP A 317 6.96 -10.49 30.11
CA TRP A 317 8.30 -10.04 29.73
C TRP A 317 8.73 -8.83 30.57
N TYR A 318 10.00 -8.77 30.96
CA TYR A 318 10.57 -7.68 31.77
C TYR A 318 11.62 -6.85 31.01
N GLY A 319 11.99 -7.26 29.79
CA GLY A 319 12.95 -6.60 28.89
C GLY A 319 14.30 -6.36 29.55
N LYS A 320 14.85 -7.39 30.23
CA LYS A 320 16.06 -7.28 31.07
C LYS A 320 17.34 -7.16 30.24
N ASN A 321 17.40 -7.86 29.10
CA ASN A 321 18.59 -7.94 28.27
C ASN A 321 18.75 -6.67 27.41
N ILE A 322 17.65 -6.04 26.99
CA ILE A 322 17.63 -4.70 26.35
C ILE A 322 18.14 -3.62 27.32
N SER A 323 18.98 -2.70 26.84
CA SER A 323 19.49 -1.58 27.66
C SER A 323 18.46 -0.43 27.75
N MET A 324 18.45 0.36 28.84
CA MET A 324 17.54 1.51 28.96
C MET A 324 17.75 2.55 27.84
N ALA A 325 18.99 2.73 27.36
CA ALA A 325 19.28 3.60 26.22
C ALA A 325 18.71 3.05 24.90
N GLN A 326 18.72 1.73 24.72
CA GLN A 326 18.10 1.04 23.59
C GLN A 326 16.57 1.11 23.65
N LYS A 327 15.95 0.93 24.83
CA LYS A 327 14.49 1.13 25.00
C LYS A 327 14.07 2.57 24.69
N LEU A 328 14.81 3.56 25.22
CA LEU A 328 14.56 4.99 24.98
C LEU A 328 14.76 5.42 23.52
N ALA A 329 15.53 4.65 22.74
CA ALA A 329 15.75 4.86 21.31
C ALA A 329 14.68 4.16 20.46
N ALA A 330 14.42 2.87 20.71
CA ALA A 330 13.64 2.01 19.81
C ALA A 330 12.13 1.93 20.10
N TYR A 331 11.67 2.10 21.35
CA TYR A 331 10.23 2.05 21.67
C TYR A 331 9.38 3.13 20.94
N PRO A 332 9.90 4.32 20.61
CA PRO A 332 9.28 5.28 19.67
C PRO A 332 8.97 4.73 18.26
N HIS A 333 9.70 3.70 17.81
CA HIS A 333 9.57 3.07 16.47
C HIS A 333 8.84 1.72 16.52
N LEU A 334 8.69 1.14 17.73
CA LEU A 334 8.09 -0.17 17.97
C LEU A 334 6.65 -0.27 17.45
N TYR A 335 5.87 0.80 17.55
CA TYR A 335 4.42 0.76 17.30
C TYR A 335 4.01 1.35 15.96
N SER A 336 3.16 0.60 15.25
CA SER A 336 2.53 0.98 14.00
C SER A 336 1.08 0.48 13.95
N PHE A 337 0.30 1.03 13.02
CA PHE A 337 -1.12 0.68 12.89
C PHE A 337 -1.30 -0.71 12.26
N THR A 338 -2.36 -1.40 12.63
CA THR A 338 -2.91 -2.56 11.92
C THR A 338 -4.43 -2.62 12.13
N SER A 339 -5.13 -3.44 11.36
CA SER A 339 -6.57 -3.64 11.53
C SER A 339 -6.93 -4.30 12.86
N THR A 340 -8.11 -3.97 13.40
CA THR A 340 -8.72 -4.78 14.46
C THR A 340 -8.95 -6.22 14.00
N LYS A 341 -9.30 -6.45 12.73
CA LYS A 341 -9.52 -7.81 12.18
C LYS A 341 -8.27 -8.70 12.27
N SER A 342 -7.06 -8.17 12.08
CA SER A 342 -5.80 -8.90 12.33
C SER A 342 -5.65 -9.37 13.78
N VAL A 343 -6.06 -8.54 14.75
CA VAL A 343 -5.98 -8.87 16.19
C VAL A 343 -7.10 -9.84 16.59
N VAL A 344 -8.31 -9.68 16.05
CA VAL A 344 -9.41 -10.65 16.19
C VAL A 344 -9.01 -12.01 15.63
N HIS A 345 -8.32 -12.06 14.48
CA HIS A 345 -7.78 -13.28 13.91
C HIS A 345 -6.79 -13.96 14.87
N TRP A 346 -5.82 -13.23 15.44
CA TRP A 346 -4.93 -13.79 16.46
C TRP A 346 -5.68 -14.34 17.68
N PHE A 347 -6.75 -13.69 18.12
CA PHE A 347 -7.57 -14.19 19.23
C PHE A 347 -8.36 -15.44 18.84
N GLN A 348 -8.86 -15.55 17.59
CA GLN A 348 -9.45 -16.78 17.05
C GLN A 348 -8.44 -17.94 17.07
N ILE A 349 -7.24 -17.74 16.52
CA ILE A 349 -6.15 -18.73 16.45
C ILE A 349 -5.75 -19.25 17.84
N ILE A 350 -5.63 -18.35 18.83
CA ILE A 350 -5.29 -18.72 20.21
C ILE A 350 -6.46 -19.45 20.88
N ARG A 351 -7.70 -18.97 20.69
CA ARG A 351 -8.93 -19.59 21.21
C ARG A 351 -9.16 -21.01 20.65
N THR A 352 -8.78 -21.27 19.40
CA THR A 352 -8.90 -22.60 18.76
C THR A 352 -7.63 -23.46 18.88
N ALA A 353 -6.54 -22.92 19.43
CA ALA A 353 -5.19 -23.53 19.47
C ALA A 353 -4.75 -24.08 18.11
N SER A 354 -5.06 -23.35 17.03
CA SER A 354 -5.07 -23.86 15.66
C SER A 354 -4.72 -22.74 14.69
N PHE A 355 -3.60 -22.88 13.97
CA PHE A 355 -3.21 -21.92 12.94
C PHE A 355 -4.09 -22.12 11.69
N GLN A 356 -4.93 -21.13 11.40
CA GLN A 356 -6.08 -21.24 10.49
C GLN A 356 -6.37 -19.96 9.74
N LEU A 357 -7.26 -20.03 8.73
CA LEU A 357 -7.86 -18.86 8.10
C LEU A 357 -8.81 -18.12 9.06
N TYR A 358 -9.22 -16.91 8.67
CA TYR A 358 -10.15 -16.11 9.43
C TYR A 358 -11.53 -16.78 9.57
N ASP A 359 -12.15 -16.62 10.73
CA ASP A 359 -13.47 -17.19 11.05
C ASP A 359 -14.53 -16.08 11.04
N ASP A 360 -15.19 -15.88 9.89
CA ASP A 360 -16.31 -14.93 9.75
C ASP A 360 -17.60 -15.42 10.46
N ASP A 361 -17.72 -16.72 10.71
CA ASP A 361 -18.92 -17.36 11.25
C ASP A 361 -19.00 -17.15 12.78
N VAL A 362 -19.67 -16.08 13.22
CA VAL A 362 -19.84 -15.76 14.65
C VAL A 362 -20.78 -16.76 15.34
N GLN A 363 -20.25 -17.93 15.69
CA GLN A 363 -20.98 -18.96 16.44
C GLN A 363 -21.34 -18.44 17.85
N PRO A 364 -22.63 -18.37 18.22
CA PRO A 364 -23.04 -17.87 19.54
C PRO A 364 -22.70 -18.90 20.63
N PRO A 365 -22.28 -18.46 21.84
CA PRO A 365 -21.61 -19.33 22.81
C PRO A 365 -22.46 -20.45 23.43
N LEU A 366 -23.78 -20.45 23.22
CA LEU A 366 -24.70 -21.44 23.79
C LEU A 366 -25.74 -21.93 22.77
N ARG A 367 -25.48 -23.10 22.17
CA ARG A 367 -26.53 -23.99 21.63
C ARG A 367 -26.34 -25.41 22.15
N LEU A 368 -27.27 -25.84 23.00
CA LEU A 368 -27.33 -27.21 23.53
C LEU A 368 -27.88 -28.17 22.46
N GLY A 369 -27.12 -28.44 21.40
CA GLY A 369 -27.49 -29.43 20.38
C GLY A 369 -26.75 -29.32 19.03
N SER A 370 -25.88 -30.30 18.76
CA SER A 370 -25.56 -30.94 17.46
C SER A 370 -25.33 -30.15 16.15
N VAL A 371 -25.27 -28.81 16.13
CA VAL A 371 -25.01 -28.05 14.88
C VAL A 371 -23.52 -27.93 14.52
N SER A 372 -22.62 -28.11 15.49
CA SER A 372 -21.14 -27.98 15.37
C SER A 372 -20.44 -29.01 14.45
N LYS A 373 -21.16 -29.70 13.57
CA LYS A 373 -20.63 -30.75 12.68
C LYS A 373 -20.41 -30.33 11.22
N TYR A 374 -20.97 -29.20 10.78
CA TYR A 374 -21.12 -28.90 9.35
C TYR A 374 -20.17 -27.84 8.80
N THR A 375 -19.71 -26.89 9.62
CA THR A 375 -18.70 -25.89 9.23
C THR A 375 -17.40 -26.12 10.02
N LYS A 376 -16.25 -26.06 9.33
CA LYS A 376 -14.92 -26.13 9.94
C LYS A 376 -13.98 -25.23 9.16
N VAL A 377 -13.46 -24.20 9.82
CA VAL A 377 -12.50 -23.25 9.23
C VAL A 377 -11.25 -24.01 8.73
N ALA A 378 -10.77 -23.64 7.55
CA ALA A 378 -9.60 -24.27 6.95
C ALA A 378 -8.32 -23.88 7.72
N ARG A 379 -7.39 -24.83 7.83
CA ARG A 379 -6.09 -24.62 8.46
C ARG A 379 -5.04 -24.27 7.41
N PHE A 380 -4.10 -23.38 7.74
CA PHE A 380 -2.89 -23.22 6.95
C PHE A 380 -2.13 -24.55 6.97
N PRO A 381 -1.92 -25.23 5.82
CA PRO A 381 -1.39 -26.60 5.79
C PRO A 381 0.14 -26.58 5.89
N THR A 382 0.68 -26.08 7.00
CA THR A 382 2.11 -25.76 7.17
C THR A 382 3.10 -26.92 6.97
N ARG A 383 2.63 -28.18 7.01
CA ARG A 383 3.41 -29.35 6.58
C ARG A 383 3.76 -29.38 5.08
N ASN A 384 3.05 -28.61 4.26
CA ASN A 384 3.27 -28.53 2.80
C ASN A 384 4.47 -27.64 2.42
N ILE A 385 5.04 -26.90 3.38
CA ILE A 385 6.20 -26.03 3.16
C ILE A 385 7.40 -26.90 2.79
N LYS A 386 7.93 -26.71 1.58
CA LYS A 386 9.15 -27.37 1.08
C LYS A 386 10.42 -26.62 1.48
N THR A 387 10.34 -25.28 1.55
CA THR A 387 11.46 -24.41 1.90
C THR A 387 12.11 -24.86 3.22
N PRO A 388 13.46 -24.87 3.33
CA PRO A 388 14.16 -25.11 4.59
C PRO A 388 13.73 -24.11 5.68
N VAL A 389 13.31 -24.61 6.85
CA VAL A 389 12.83 -23.78 7.97
C VAL A 389 13.82 -23.82 9.13
N VAL A 390 14.30 -22.65 9.55
CA VAL A 390 15.22 -22.48 10.70
C VAL A 390 14.56 -21.57 11.74
N LEU A 391 14.26 -22.11 12.92
CA LEU A 391 13.64 -21.38 14.03
C LEU A 391 14.71 -20.94 15.03
N VAL A 392 14.66 -19.68 15.48
CA VAL A 392 15.44 -19.15 16.61
C VAL A 392 14.48 -18.45 17.57
N TYR A 393 14.41 -18.92 18.81
CA TYR A 393 13.42 -18.47 19.79
C TYR A 393 14.00 -18.32 21.19
N GLY A 394 13.39 -17.44 22.00
CA GLY A 394 13.78 -17.24 23.39
C GLY A 394 13.17 -18.30 24.30
N GLY A 395 13.96 -18.93 25.17
CA GLY A 395 13.45 -19.88 26.16
C GLY A 395 12.59 -19.25 27.26
N SER A 396 12.54 -17.92 27.32
CA SER A 396 11.63 -17.13 28.18
C SER A 396 10.50 -16.44 27.40
N ASP A 397 10.31 -16.78 26.11
CA ASP A 397 9.24 -16.22 25.27
C ASP A 397 7.93 -17.00 25.43
N SER A 398 7.00 -16.43 26.20
CA SER A 398 5.67 -16.96 26.49
C SER A 398 4.72 -17.10 25.28
N LEU A 399 5.08 -16.62 24.08
CA LEU A 399 4.30 -16.85 22.86
C LEU A 399 4.71 -18.10 22.06
N VAL A 400 5.85 -18.72 22.36
CA VAL A 400 6.43 -19.80 21.54
C VAL A 400 6.27 -21.18 22.20
N ASP A 401 5.21 -21.92 21.86
CA ASP A 401 5.15 -23.36 22.13
C ASP A 401 5.83 -24.15 21.01
N ILE A 402 7.16 -24.27 21.13
CA ILE A 402 7.99 -24.99 20.16
C ILE A 402 7.58 -26.47 19.99
N ASN A 403 7.04 -27.09 21.04
CA ASN A 403 6.66 -28.51 21.05
C ASN A 403 5.32 -28.76 20.33
N VAL A 404 4.45 -27.76 20.29
CA VAL A 404 3.24 -27.77 19.45
C VAL A 404 3.60 -27.38 18.02
N MET A 405 4.47 -26.38 17.81
CA MET A 405 4.88 -25.92 16.48
C MET A 405 5.60 -27.02 15.68
N LEU A 406 6.60 -27.70 16.25
CA LEU A 406 7.33 -28.77 15.57
C LEU A 406 6.46 -29.99 15.20
N LYS A 407 5.27 -30.15 15.80
CA LYS A 407 4.29 -31.18 15.39
C LYS A 407 3.42 -30.74 14.21
N GLN A 408 3.30 -29.44 13.97
CA GLN A 408 2.53 -28.85 12.86
C GLN A 408 3.41 -28.56 11.63
N LEU A 409 4.69 -28.26 11.84
CA LEU A 409 5.66 -27.92 10.79
C LEU A 409 6.25 -29.16 10.07
N PRO A 410 6.96 -28.96 8.93
CA PRO A 410 7.67 -30.03 8.23
C PRO A 410 8.79 -30.66 9.07
N SER A 411 9.08 -31.95 8.84
CA SER A 411 10.09 -32.71 9.60
C SER A 411 11.53 -32.24 9.42
N HIS A 412 11.82 -31.44 8.38
CA HIS A 412 13.14 -30.83 8.15
C HIS A 412 13.33 -29.49 8.90
N THR A 413 12.36 -29.05 9.69
CA THR A 413 12.45 -27.83 10.51
C THR A 413 13.50 -27.98 11.61
N VAL A 414 14.47 -27.07 11.67
CA VAL A 414 15.49 -27.04 12.74
C VAL A 414 15.15 -25.93 13.74
N ALA A 415 15.22 -26.22 15.04
CA ALA A 415 14.93 -25.26 16.11
C ALA A 415 16.15 -24.90 16.98
N THR A 416 16.14 -23.70 17.53
CA THR A 416 17.26 -23.14 18.32
C THR A 416 16.72 -22.29 19.46
N GLU A 417 16.99 -22.71 20.69
CA GLU A 417 16.59 -21.99 21.90
C GLU A 417 17.73 -21.08 22.37
N ILE A 418 17.39 -19.85 22.76
CA ILE A 418 18.26 -18.95 23.53
C ILE A 418 17.64 -18.81 24.92
N PRO A 419 18.06 -19.58 25.94
CA PRO A 419 17.26 -19.87 27.14
C PRO A 419 16.80 -18.66 27.96
N HIS A 420 17.54 -17.54 27.90
CA HIS A 420 17.29 -16.35 28.73
C HIS A 420 16.69 -15.16 27.96
N PHE A 421 16.37 -15.35 26.67
CA PHE A 421 15.76 -14.30 25.85
C PHE A 421 14.23 -14.33 25.96
N GLU A 422 13.65 -13.13 26.04
CA GLU A 422 12.24 -12.82 25.85
C GLU A 422 11.98 -12.37 24.39
N HIS A 423 10.73 -12.15 23.99
CA HIS A 423 10.33 -11.94 22.58
C HIS A 423 11.11 -10.84 21.83
N LEU A 424 11.30 -9.66 22.44
CA LEU A 424 12.01 -8.53 21.83
C LEU A 424 13.54 -8.61 21.94
N ASP A 425 14.08 -9.55 22.73
CA ASP A 425 15.53 -9.71 22.88
C ASP A 425 16.19 -10.20 21.58
N LEU A 426 15.45 -10.97 20.76
CA LEU A 426 15.85 -11.41 19.42
C LEU A 426 16.12 -10.25 18.44
N LEU A 427 15.64 -9.03 18.74
CA LEU A 427 15.97 -7.82 17.98
C LEU A 427 16.97 -6.92 18.71
N TRP A 428 16.81 -6.72 20.02
CA TRP A 428 17.41 -5.56 20.72
C TRP A 428 18.25 -5.89 21.97
N ALA A 429 18.53 -7.17 22.25
CA ALA A 429 19.41 -7.53 23.37
C ALA A 429 20.85 -7.03 23.19
N ARG A 430 21.61 -6.97 24.28
CA ARG A 430 23.01 -6.47 24.31
C ARG A 430 24.02 -7.44 23.68
N ASP A 431 23.59 -8.67 23.48
CA ASP A 431 24.33 -9.86 23.10
C ASP A 431 23.70 -10.57 21.89
N VAL A 432 22.74 -9.91 21.22
CA VAL A 432 21.98 -10.40 20.05
C VAL A 432 22.91 -10.77 18.87
N ASP A 433 23.99 -10.01 18.69
CA ASP A 433 25.08 -10.23 17.75
C ASP A 433 25.84 -11.53 18.02
N THR A 434 26.02 -11.90 19.29
CA THR A 434 26.72 -13.14 19.68
C THR A 434 25.81 -14.36 19.74
N LEU A 435 24.52 -14.19 20.05
CA LEU A 435 23.59 -15.30 20.32
C LEU A 435 22.57 -15.57 19.21
N VAL A 436 22.25 -14.58 18.37
CA VAL A 436 21.28 -14.74 17.26
C VAL A 436 21.98 -14.78 15.91
N PHE A 437 22.92 -13.86 15.65
CA PHE A 437 23.45 -13.67 14.29
C PHE A 437 24.18 -14.91 13.75
N PRO A 438 24.99 -15.68 14.52
CA PRO A 438 25.61 -16.89 14.00
C PRO A 438 24.58 -17.87 13.44
N HIS A 439 23.42 -18.03 14.09
CA HIS A 439 22.37 -18.94 13.61
C HIS A 439 21.64 -18.45 12.36
N VAL A 440 21.59 -17.13 12.14
CA VAL A 440 21.07 -16.53 10.90
C VAL A 440 22.10 -16.69 9.78
N ILE A 441 23.36 -16.35 10.04
CA ILE A 441 24.47 -16.39 9.08
C ILE A 441 24.76 -17.84 8.65
N ASP A 442 24.88 -18.78 9.60
CA ASP A 442 25.04 -20.22 9.35
C ASP A 442 23.95 -20.71 8.37
N ALA A 443 22.71 -20.23 8.51
CA ALA A 443 21.58 -20.62 7.66
C ALA A 443 21.67 -19.98 6.26
N LEU A 444 21.92 -18.68 6.16
CA LEU A 444 22.08 -17.97 4.88
C LEU A 444 23.25 -18.50 4.06
N GLU A 445 24.36 -18.85 4.70
CA GLU A 445 25.56 -19.39 4.03
C GLU A 445 25.44 -20.89 3.72
N SER A 446 24.55 -21.62 4.40
CA SER A 446 24.28 -23.04 4.12
C SER A 446 23.26 -23.27 3.01
N PHE A 447 22.23 -22.42 2.94
CA PHE A 447 21.14 -22.46 1.96
C PHE A 447 21.25 -21.30 0.97
N SER A 448 22.38 -21.24 0.25
CA SER A 448 22.69 -20.21 -0.75
C SER A 448 21.88 -20.35 -2.05
N ASP A 449 21.49 -21.58 -2.38
CA ASP A 449 20.88 -21.97 -3.66
C ASP A 449 19.53 -22.67 -3.43
N SER A 450 18.62 -22.59 -4.41
CA SER A 450 17.26 -23.15 -4.30
C SER A 450 17.17 -24.69 -4.37
N GLY A 451 18.29 -25.39 -4.55
CA GLY A 451 18.33 -26.86 -4.56
C GLY A 451 18.25 -27.46 -3.15
N HIS A 452 17.08 -27.86 -2.69
CA HIS A 452 16.86 -28.37 -1.32
C HIS A 452 17.34 -29.84 -1.10
N THR A 453 18.65 -30.09 -1.15
CA THR A 453 19.26 -31.42 -0.94
C THR A 453 19.53 -31.74 0.53
N GLU A 454 19.63 -33.03 0.88
CA GLU A 454 20.08 -33.45 2.22
C GLU A 454 21.48 -32.92 2.58
N GLU A 455 22.32 -32.68 1.56
CA GLU A 455 23.66 -32.12 1.70
C GLU A 455 23.64 -30.70 2.26
N HIS A 456 22.68 -29.84 1.87
CA HIS A 456 22.54 -28.51 2.48
C HIS A 456 22.11 -28.58 3.96
N PHE A 457 21.25 -29.54 4.32
CA PHE A 457 20.95 -29.81 5.74
C PHE A 457 22.12 -30.44 6.51
N ALA A 458 23.03 -31.15 5.84
CA ALA A 458 24.30 -31.61 6.44
C ALA A 458 25.29 -30.45 6.63
N LYS A 459 25.47 -29.60 5.62
CA LYS A 459 26.27 -28.36 5.64
C LYS A 459 25.84 -27.44 6.79
N TYR A 460 24.54 -27.17 6.93
CA TYR A 460 24.00 -26.36 8.03
C TYR A 460 24.29 -26.96 9.41
N ARG A 461 24.09 -28.28 9.58
CA ARG A 461 24.42 -28.97 10.83
C ARG A 461 25.92 -28.93 11.15
N ALA A 462 26.78 -29.04 10.13
CA ALA A 462 28.24 -28.99 10.29
C ALA A 462 28.73 -27.57 10.65
N ALA A 463 28.26 -26.53 9.94
CA ALA A 463 28.57 -25.13 10.23
C ALA A 463 28.17 -24.77 11.67
N ARG A 464 26.91 -25.03 12.03
CA ARG A 464 26.38 -24.84 13.40
C ARG A 464 27.18 -25.58 14.47
N HIS A 465 27.70 -26.78 14.18
CA HIS A 465 28.55 -27.52 15.11
C HIS A 465 29.94 -26.88 15.32
N ALA A 466 30.48 -26.20 14.31
CA ALA A 466 31.68 -25.37 14.48
C ALA A 466 31.35 -24.10 15.29
N SER A 467 30.27 -23.38 14.92
CA SER A 467 29.86 -22.10 15.52
C SER A 467 29.49 -22.21 17.02
N LEU A 468 28.98 -23.36 17.49
CA LEU A 468 28.56 -23.55 18.90
C LEU A 468 29.65 -24.07 19.85
N GLY A 469 30.78 -24.57 19.33
CA GLY A 469 31.88 -25.11 20.13
C GLY A 469 31.55 -26.35 21.01
N PRO A 470 32.53 -26.86 21.79
CA PRO A 470 32.38 -28.13 22.51
C PRO A 470 31.43 -28.14 23.73
N GLY A 471 30.87 -26.98 24.12
CA GLY A 471 30.13 -26.81 25.37
C GLY A 471 28.61 -26.96 25.29
N ALA A 472 28.02 -26.91 24.09
CA ALA A 472 26.57 -26.93 23.91
C ALA A 472 25.97 -28.33 24.20
N ARG A 473 25.00 -28.40 25.12
CA ARG A 473 24.29 -29.65 25.43
C ARG A 473 23.45 -30.09 24.22
N ARG A 474 23.52 -31.39 23.88
CA ARG A 474 22.72 -32.00 22.80
C ARG A 474 21.21 -31.86 23.09
N PRO A 475 20.38 -31.43 22.12
CA PRO A 475 18.95 -31.71 22.13
C PRO A 475 18.69 -33.23 22.12
N HIS A 476 17.64 -33.67 22.80
CA HIS A 476 17.30 -35.10 22.87
C HIS A 476 16.47 -35.48 21.63
N ILE A 477 17.06 -36.22 20.70
CA ILE A 477 16.34 -36.85 19.58
C ILE A 477 16.00 -38.29 19.98
N PRO A 478 14.73 -38.74 19.92
CA PRO A 478 14.39 -40.16 19.99
C PRO A 478 14.94 -40.87 18.75
N ALA A 479 15.84 -41.84 18.94
CA ALA A 479 16.44 -42.58 17.83
C ALA A 479 15.62 -43.84 17.55
N GLU A 480 15.16 -44.02 16.30
CA GLU A 480 14.57 -45.30 15.87
C GLU A 480 14.93 -45.64 14.42
N SER A 481 15.19 -46.94 14.21
CA SER A 481 15.54 -47.66 12.97
C SER A 481 15.92 -46.89 11.69
N THR A 482 17.16 -47.10 11.26
CA THR A 482 17.62 -46.90 9.88
C THR A 482 17.11 -48.01 8.93
N SER A 483 17.11 -47.68 7.63
CA SER A 483 17.12 -48.59 6.46
C SER A 483 15.87 -49.43 6.14
N LYS A 484 15.13 -48.96 5.14
CA LYS A 484 14.98 -49.70 3.86
C LYS A 484 15.07 -48.69 2.72
N SER A 485 15.86 -48.98 1.70
CA SER A 485 15.94 -48.18 0.49
C SER A 485 14.86 -48.58 -0.50
N LEU A 486 14.28 -47.59 -1.18
CA LEU A 486 13.76 -47.73 -2.53
C LEU A 486 13.88 -46.37 -3.22
N GLY A 487 14.57 -46.33 -4.35
CA GLY A 487 14.68 -45.12 -5.16
C GLY A 487 13.54 -45.03 -6.16
N SER A 488 12.94 -43.86 -6.31
CA SER A 488 12.19 -43.47 -7.51
C SER A 488 12.28 -41.96 -7.72
N SER A 489 12.03 -41.51 -8.94
CA SER A 489 12.15 -40.10 -9.34
C SER A 489 11.01 -39.24 -8.79
N TYR A 490 11.29 -37.95 -8.54
CA TYR A 490 10.28 -36.93 -8.23
C TYR A 490 9.51 -36.53 -9.51
N ALA A 491 8.67 -37.43 -10.03
CA ALA A 491 7.97 -37.22 -11.30
C ALA A 491 6.61 -37.95 -11.41
N ASP A 492 5.81 -38.03 -10.33
CA ASP A 492 4.49 -38.69 -10.36
C ASP A 492 3.47 -38.14 -9.33
N VAL A 493 3.28 -36.81 -9.28
CA VAL A 493 2.23 -36.16 -8.44
C VAL A 493 1.48 -35.08 -9.22
N ALA A 494 0.95 -35.45 -10.40
CA ALA A 494 0.22 -34.53 -11.28
C ALA A 494 -0.85 -35.24 -12.15
N ALA A 495 -1.63 -36.17 -11.59
CA ALA A 495 -2.66 -36.90 -12.32
C ALA A 495 -3.93 -37.18 -11.48
N VAL A 496 -4.87 -36.22 -11.46
CA VAL A 496 -6.27 -36.47 -11.11
C VAL A 496 -7.17 -35.62 -12.02
N THR A 497 -7.90 -36.29 -12.91
CA THR A 497 -9.12 -35.75 -13.55
C THR A 497 -10.35 -36.38 -12.89
N PRO A 498 -11.51 -35.71 -12.87
CA PRO A 498 -12.69 -36.17 -12.13
C PRO A 498 -13.47 -37.27 -12.87
N ASP A 499 -14.33 -38.01 -12.17
CA ASP A 499 -15.67 -38.33 -12.68
C ASP A 499 -16.66 -38.89 -11.62
N THR A 500 -17.95 -38.63 -11.89
CA THR A 500 -19.20 -39.30 -11.45
C THR A 500 -19.46 -39.70 -9.98
N GLU A 501 -20.47 -39.02 -9.41
CA GLU A 501 -21.68 -39.51 -8.70
C GLU A 501 -21.81 -40.99 -8.23
N GLY A 502 -22.37 -41.19 -7.02
CA GLY A 502 -22.86 -42.49 -6.53
C GLY A 502 -23.47 -42.42 -5.12
N GLU A 503 -24.68 -42.94 -4.93
CA GLU A 503 -25.50 -42.74 -3.71
C GLU A 503 -25.24 -43.70 -2.53
N ASN A 504 -25.54 -43.20 -1.32
CA ASN A 504 -26.19 -43.87 -0.16
C ASN A 504 -25.97 -45.37 0.12
N LEU A 505 -25.56 -45.69 1.37
CA LEU A 505 -26.42 -46.44 2.32
C LEU A 505 -25.91 -46.36 3.78
N VAL A 506 -26.68 -46.92 4.72
CA VAL A 506 -26.66 -46.61 6.17
C VAL A 506 -26.61 -47.90 7.01
N LEU A 507 -26.39 -47.75 8.34
CA LEU A 507 -26.53 -48.73 9.45
C LEU A 507 -25.26 -49.51 9.82
N ASP A 508 -25.04 -49.94 11.07
CA ASP A 508 -25.43 -49.42 12.40
C ASP A 508 -24.58 -50.14 13.48
N GLY A 509 -24.56 -49.64 14.71
CA GLY A 509 -24.37 -50.46 15.90
C GLY A 509 -22.97 -50.45 16.57
N PRO A 510 -22.88 -50.80 17.88
CA PRO A 510 -21.87 -50.14 18.74
C PRO A 510 -21.20 -51.04 19.81
N ARG A 511 -20.38 -50.39 20.68
CA ARG A 511 -19.89 -50.85 22.02
C ARG A 511 -18.77 -51.92 22.01
N ARG A 512 -17.97 -52.11 23.09
CA ARG A 512 -17.44 -51.25 24.20
C ARG A 512 -16.50 -52.15 25.05
N ASN A 513 -15.57 -51.57 25.83
CA ASN A 513 -14.73 -52.22 26.86
C ASN A 513 -13.70 -53.26 26.36
N THR A 514 -12.77 -53.77 27.19
CA THR A 514 -11.71 -53.11 28.02
C THR A 514 -10.66 -54.18 28.40
N ASP A 515 -9.47 -53.75 28.84
CA ASP A 515 -8.48 -54.49 29.66
C ASP A 515 -7.75 -55.71 29.02
N GLY A 516 -6.59 -56.10 29.60
CA GLY A 516 -5.92 -57.39 29.33
C GLY A 516 -4.40 -57.33 29.10
N ALA A 517 -3.61 -57.66 30.12
CA ALA A 517 -2.14 -57.57 30.11
C ALA A 517 -1.39 -58.72 29.38
N MET A 518 -0.14 -58.42 28.97
CA MET A 518 1.14 -59.18 29.11
C MET A 518 1.11 -60.61 29.72
N PRO A 519 2.08 -61.55 29.41
CA PRO A 519 3.51 -61.25 29.22
C PRO A 519 4.40 -62.20 28.31
N SER A 520 5.70 -61.85 28.22
CA SER A 520 6.91 -62.72 28.33
C SER A 520 7.51 -63.56 27.15
N LEU A 521 8.83 -63.37 26.93
CA LEU A 521 9.93 -64.37 26.71
C LEU A 521 9.89 -65.29 25.43
N THR A 522 10.97 -65.88 24.86
CA THR A 522 12.39 -66.05 25.25
C THR A 522 13.35 -66.34 24.05
N ASN A 523 14.64 -65.94 24.17
CA ASN A 523 15.90 -66.64 23.79
C ASN A 523 16.20 -67.36 22.42
N ARG A 524 17.34 -66.91 21.82
CA ARG A 524 18.58 -67.67 21.40
C ARG A 524 18.68 -68.56 20.12
N GLU A 525 19.78 -68.30 19.38
CA GLU A 525 20.72 -69.26 18.73
C GLU A 525 20.26 -70.03 17.45
N LYS A 526 21.10 -70.49 16.48
CA LYS A 526 22.56 -70.38 16.18
C LYS A 526 22.92 -70.85 14.73
N ILE A 527 24.21 -70.71 14.35
CA ILE A 527 25.06 -71.65 13.54
C ILE A 527 25.07 -71.64 11.98
N ARG A 528 26.32 -71.47 11.46
CA ARG A 528 27.03 -71.97 10.23
C ARG A 528 26.34 -72.20 8.86
N GLY A 529 27.08 -71.90 7.78
CA GLY A 529 27.02 -72.63 6.49
C GLY A 529 27.80 -72.04 5.28
N ARG A 530 28.75 -72.78 4.70
CA ARG A 530 29.43 -72.62 3.37
C ARG A 530 29.68 -74.05 2.80
N PRO A 531 30.07 -74.30 1.52
CA PRO A 531 30.68 -73.44 0.48
C PRO A 531 29.73 -73.27 -0.75
N GLY A 532 30.09 -73.20 -2.06
CA GLY A 532 31.38 -73.24 -2.79
C GLY A 532 31.22 -73.31 -4.34
N SER A 533 32.36 -73.30 -5.08
CA SER A 533 32.59 -73.76 -6.50
C SER A 533 31.80 -73.06 -7.65
N GLU A 534 32.27 -72.80 -8.89
CA GLU A 534 33.53 -72.99 -9.68
C GLU A 534 33.80 -71.70 -10.53
N GLY A 535 35.02 -71.27 -10.88
CA GLY A 535 35.82 -71.63 -12.09
C GLY A 535 36.16 -70.32 -12.89
N ILE A 536 37.38 -69.76 -12.97
CA ILE A 536 38.64 -70.13 -13.66
C ILE A 536 38.63 -69.88 -15.19
N GLU A 537 39.38 -68.87 -15.68
CA GLU A 537 40.54 -69.02 -16.59
C GLU A 537 41.42 -67.73 -16.66
N TYR A 538 42.54 -67.77 -17.42
CA TYR A 538 43.62 -66.75 -17.55
C TYR A 538 43.49 -65.97 -18.91
N ASP A 539 44.34 -65.04 -19.38
CA ASP A 539 45.78 -64.80 -19.18
C ASP A 539 46.21 -63.32 -19.45
N SER A 540 47.51 -63.07 -19.54
CA SER A 540 48.23 -61.80 -19.56
C SER A 540 49.23 -61.68 -20.74
N SER A 541 49.70 -60.46 -21.06
CA SER A 541 51.02 -60.19 -21.69
C SER A 541 51.28 -58.68 -21.90
N SER A 542 52.51 -58.32 -22.27
CA SER A 542 53.08 -56.95 -22.28
C SER A 542 53.98 -56.71 -23.52
N SER A 543 54.49 -55.48 -23.74
CA SER A 543 55.92 -55.17 -24.08
C SER A 543 56.18 -53.73 -24.60
N SER A 544 57.44 -53.26 -24.52
CA SER A 544 58.07 -52.00 -25.03
C SER A 544 57.55 -50.66 -24.44
N GLU A 545 58.34 -49.71 -23.91
CA GLU A 545 59.73 -49.20 -24.12
C GLU A 545 59.94 -48.45 -25.46
N ILE A 546 60.75 -47.38 -25.65
CA ILE A 546 61.95 -46.75 -25.02
C ILE A 546 61.82 -45.19 -25.22
N ALA A 547 62.37 -44.17 -24.51
CA ALA A 547 63.33 -43.89 -23.40
C ALA A 547 62.80 -42.64 -22.60
N HIS A 548 63.33 -42.08 -21.47
CA HIS A 548 64.64 -42.00 -20.76
C HIS A 548 65.60 -40.82 -21.11
N ILE A 549 65.90 -39.94 -20.11
CA ILE A 549 67.01 -38.93 -19.88
C ILE A 549 66.42 -37.65 -19.20
N THR A 550 66.40 -37.50 -17.86
CA THR A 550 67.42 -36.94 -16.91
C THR A 550 67.70 -35.42 -17.05
N THR A 551 67.91 -34.60 -16.00
CA THR A 551 68.40 -34.90 -14.62
C THR A 551 67.93 -33.90 -13.52
N ALA A 552 68.24 -34.25 -12.27
CA ALA A 552 68.17 -33.59 -10.95
C ALA A 552 68.84 -32.17 -10.85
N ARG A 553 68.91 -31.41 -9.71
CA ARG A 553 68.18 -31.25 -8.41
C ARG A 553 69.07 -30.38 -7.46
N ALA A 554 68.48 -29.59 -6.53
CA ALA A 554 69.14 -28.95 -5.36
C ALA A 554 70.17 -27.80 -5.67
N THR A 555 70.54 -26.87 -4.76
CA THR A 555 69.98 -26.35 -3.48
C THR A 555 70.52 -24.93 -3.16
N GLU A 556 69.80 -24.20 -2.28
CA GLU A 556 70.27 -23.27 -1.22
C GLU A 556 70.99 -21.91 -1.51
N ASP A 557 70.75 -20.97 -0.57
CA ASP A 557 71.57 -19.83 -0.09
C ASP A 557 71.98 -18.64 -1.02
N GLU A 558 71.98 -17.36 -0.58
CA GLU A 558 71.32 -16.72 0.59
C GLU A 558 71.27 -15.16 0.42
N ASN A 559 70.36 -14.50 1.18
CA ASN A 559 70.56 -13.21 1.90
C ASN A 559 70.40 -11.81 1.23
N VAL A 560 70.13 -10.82 2.12
CA VAL A 560 70.19 -9.34 2.06
C VAL A 560 69.07 -8.51 1.37
N ARG A 561 68.58 -7.52 2.14
CA ARG A 561 67.69 -6.36 1.85
C ARG A 561 68.40 -5.07 2.36
N PRO A 562 67.83 -3.86 2.29
CA PRO A 562 67.16 -3.13 1.19
C PRO A 562 67.69 -1.67 1.06
N SER A 563 67.16 -0.83 0.14
CA SER A 563 67.19 0.64 0.32
C SER A 563 66.21 1.43 -0.57
N THR A 564 65.78 2.58 -0.06
CA THR A 564 65.17 3.76 -0.71
C THR A 564 65.90 5.01 -0.14
N PRO A 565 65.61 6.30 -0.49
CA PRO A 565 64.62 6.87 -1.42
C PRO A 565 65.21 7.98 -2.34
N SER A 566 64.33 8.88 -2.84
CA SER A 566 64.54 10.31 -3.25
C SER A 566 64.39 10.69 -4.73
N ALA A 567 64.11 11.99 -4.94
CA ALA A 567 63.95 12.75 -6.21
C ALA A 567 64.84 14.04 -6.09
N PRO A 568 65.06 14.91 -7.12
CA PRO A 568 64.00 15.67 -7.83
C PRO A 568 64.29 16.23 -9.27
N SER A 569 63.26 16.86 -9.86
CA SER A 569 63.24 18.11 -10.67
C SER A 569 64.03 18.34 -12.00
N THR A 570 63.25 18.77 -13.01
CA THR A 570 63.42 19.93 -13.95
C THR A 570 64.20 19.89 -15.29
N ASN A 571 63.52 20.47 -16.29
CA ASN A 571 63.95 21.31 -17.43
C ASN A 571 64.00 20.79 -18.90
N HIS A 572 63.43 21.64 -19.76
CA HIS A 572 63.32 21.68 -21.24
C HIS A 572 64.42 22.63 -21.83
N PRO A 573 64.68 22.83 -23.16
CA PRO A 573 63.67 23.23 -24.19
C PRO A 573 63.99 23.02 -25.72
N GLN A 574 63.16 23.66 -26.58
CA GLN A 574 63.32 24.00 -28.03
C GLN A 574 63.36 22.82 -29.05
N ARG A 575 62.58 22.74 -30.16
CA ARG A 575 61.59 23.56 -30.92
C ARG A 575 62.11 24.32 -32.17
N SER A 576 61.60 23.94 -33.35
CA SER A 576 61.62 24.71 -34.62
C SER A 576 60.37 24.39 -35.49
N GLY A 577 60.09 25.22 -36.50
CA GLY A 577 58.97 25.12 -37.47
C GLY A 577 59.39 25.74 -38.82
N PRO A 578 58.52 26.36 -39.65
CA PRO A 578 57.09 26.69 -39.42
C PRO A 578 56.13 26.63 -40.67
N THR A 579 54.82 26.94 -40.44
CA THR A 579 53.83 27.57 -41.38
C THR A 579 53.39 26.83 -42.67
N VAL A 580 52.18 26.98 -43.25
CA VAL A 580 50.78 27.35 -42.85
C VAL A 580 49.91 27.16 -44.14
N ALA A 581 48.58 27.06 -44.24
CA ALA A 581 47.40 27.44 -43.45
C ALA A 581 46.42 26.21 -43.33
N ILE A 582 45.08 26.22 -43.16
CA ILE A 582 43.97 27.22 -43.13
C ILE A 582 43.08 27.00 -41.87
N LEU A 583 42.25 28.00 -41.56
CA LEU A 583 41.23 28.12 -40.52
C LEU A 583 40.21 26.97 -40.33
N PRO A 584 39.86 26.71 -39.06
CA PRO A 584 38.47 26.50 -38.61
C PRO A 584 37.98 27.64 -37.67
N THR A 585 36.67 27.66 -37.38
CA THR A 585 35.94 28.70 -36.62
C THR A 585 35.95 28.52 -35.09
N PRO A 586 35.62 29.56 -34.28
CA PRO A 586 35.99 29.62 -32.86
C PRO A 586 34.97 29.08 -31.85
N ASN A 587 35.46 28.72 -30.65
CA ASN A 587 34.66 28.55 -29.44
C ASN A 587 34.06 29.87 -28.96
N PRO A 588 32.86 29.87 -28.32
CA PRO A 588 32.44 30.96 -27.45
C PRO A 588 33.22 30.96 -26.12
N GLU A 589 33.57 32.15 -25.61
CA GLU A 589 34.20 32.29 -24.29
C GLU A 589 33.20 32.08 -23.12
N PRO A 590 33.68 31.68 -21.93
CA PRO A 590 32.86 31.62 -20.72
C PRO A 590 32.49 33.03 -20.22
N LEU A 591 31.19 33.32 -20.17
CA LEU A 591 30.66 34.57 -19.64
C LEU A 591 30.94 34.69 -18.13
N LYS A 592 31.72 35.70 -17.74
CA LYS A 592 32.11 35.97 -16.34
C LYS A 592 30.91 36.49 -15.54
N ILE A 593 30.33 35.65 -14.68
CA ILE A 593 29.29 36.06 -13.73
C ILE A 593 29.91 36.96 -12.65
N PRO A 594 29.38 38.17 -12.38
CA PRO A 594 29.88 39.02 -11.30
C PRO A 594 29.57 38.45 -9.91
N ILE A 595 30.56 38.45 -9.02
CA ILE A 595 30.35 38.11 -7.60
C ILE A 595 29.64 39.27 -6.91
N LEU A 596 28.32 39.12 -6.70
CA LEU A 596 27.55 40.00 -5.83
C LEU A 596 27.98 39.81 -4.37
N ARG A 597 28.31 40.92 -3.69
CA ARG A 597 28.67 40.92 -2.27
C ARG A 597 27.43 40.71 -1.40
N PRO A 598 27.53 40.08 -0.22
CA PRO A 598 26.45 40.05 0.74
C PRO A 598 26.05 41.47 1.19
N ALA A 599 24.75 41.71 1.36
CA ALA A 599 24.22 42.98 1.83
C ALA A 599 24.51 43.21 3.33
N PRO A 600 24.67 44.47 3.78
CA PRO A 600 24.81 44.78 5.20
C PRO A 600 23.49 44.54 5.97
N PRO A 601 23.54 44.27 7.29
CA PRO A 601 22.36 44.02 8.09
C PRO A 601 21.48 45.26 8.27
N ILE A 602 20.16 45.08 8.21
CA ILE A 602 19.17 46.13 8.46
C ILE A 602 18.98 46.31 9.98
N PRO A 603 18.86 47.55 10.52
CA PRO A 603 18.75 47.77 11.96
C PRO A 603 17.44 47.24 12.58
N THR A 604 17.51 46.85 13.86
CA THR A 604 16.34 46.49 14.66
C THR A 604 15.51 47.73 15.07
N PRO A 605 14.17 47.63 15.12
CA PRO A 605 13.32 48.69 15.68
C PRO A 605 13.62 48.93 17.17
N GLN A 606 13.70 50.20 17.57
CA GLN A 606 13.95 50.59 18.96
C GLN A 606 12.67 50.53 19.80
N THR A 607 12.77 50.01 21.02
CA THR A 607 11.66 50.00 22.00
C THR A 607 11.43 51.40 22.59
N PRO A 608 10.18 51.89 22.67
CA PRO A 608 9.87 53.14 23.39
C PRO A 608 10.02 52.97 24.92
N PRO A 609 10.22 54.08 25.67
CA PRO A 609 10.58 54.03 27.10
C PRO A 609 9.39 53.87 28.06
N THR A 610 9.65 53.34 29.26
CA THR A 610 8.68 53.15 30.34
C THR A 610 8.61 54.33 31.32
N PRO A 611 7.41 54.88 31.61
CA PRO A 611 7.15 55.73 32.78
C PRO A 611 6.87 54.92 34.08
N PRO A 612 6.78 55.56 35.26
CA PRO A 612 7.04 54.90 36.56
C PRO A 612 5.82 54.32 37.33
N LYS A 613 6.14 53.70 38.47
CA LYS A 613 5.28 52.85 39.31
C LYS A 613 4.36 53.61 40.28
N LEU A 614 3.10 53.18 40.38
CA LEU A 614 2.35 53.10 41.66
C LEU A 614 1.63 51.73 41.77
N ARG A 615 1.13 51.28 42.93
CA ARG A 615 1.73 50.76 44.18
C ARG A 615 0.53 50.50 45.15
N VAL A 616 0.43 49.28 45.73
CA VAL A 616 -0.51 48.87 46.83
C VAL A 616 -2.04 48.93 46.45
N PHE A 617 -2.95 48.01 46.79
CA PHE A 617 -3.15 47.30 48.07
C PHE A 617 -3.69 45.85 48.02
N TYR A 618 -3.71 45.24 49.21
CA TYR A 618 -4.11 43.88 49.58
C TYR A 618 -5.60 43.52 49.36
N ARG A 619 -5.89 42.26 49.00
CA ARG A 619 -6.28 41.25 50.02
C ARG A 619 -6.14 39.80 49.51
N ALA A 620 -5.69 38.94 50.40
CA ALA A 620 -5.79 37.49 50.24
C ALA A 620 -7.06 36.99 50.93
N TYR A 621 -7.65 35.91 50.40
CA TYR A 621 -8.45 34.98 51.18
C TYR A 621 -7.86 33.59 51.00
N SER A 622 -7.38 33.02 52.10
CA SER A 622 -6.85 31.66 52.14
C SER A 622 -7.99 30.67 52.34
N LEU A 623 -7.92 29.52 51.68
CA LEU A 623 -8.38 28.27 52.28
C LEU A 623 -7.48 27.12 51.85
N SER A 624 -6.58 26.74 52.76
CA SER A 624 -5.85 25.46 52.71
C SER A 624 -6.62 24.42 53.52
N LEU A 625 -6.20 23.15 53.41
CA LEU A 625 -6.90 21.93 53.86
C LEU A 625 -8.13 21.63 52.96
N VAL A 626 -8.33 20.40 52.47
CA VAL A 626 -7.78 19.10 52.90
C VAL A 626 -6.77 18.53 51.88
N ILE A 627 -5.90 17.60 52.34
CA ILE A 627 -4.85 16.91 51.57
C ILE A 627 -5.26 15.46 51.27
N ASP A 628 -4.90 14.95 50.08
CA ASP A 628 -4.76 13.56 49.56
C ASP A 628 -5.48 12.35 50.24
N PRO A 629 -5.91 11.33 49.45
CA PRO A 629 -5.14 10.78 48.32
C PRO A 629 -5.96 10.42 47.07
N LEU A 630 -5.84 11.21 45.99
CA LEU A 630 -6.49 10.90 44.69
C LEU A 630 -5.64 11.17 43.43
N LEU A 631 -4.36 11.57 43.57
CA LEU A 631 -3.42 11.67 42.44
C LEU A 631 -2.46 10.48 42.36
N ASN A 632 -3.03 9.28 42.51
CA ASN A 632 -2.37 8.04 42.10
C ASN A 632 -2.56 7.77 40.61
N LEU A 633 -1.66 6.94 40.07
CA LEU A 633 -1.65 6.46 38.70
C LEU A 633 -2.98 5.79 38.31
N ASP A 634 -3.45 6.05 37.07
CA ASP A 634 -3.85 5.03 36.07
C ASP A 634 -5.03 5.43 35.17
N VAL A 635 -4.72 5.58 33.87
CA VAL A 635 -5.70 5.48 32.77
C VAL A 635 -5.28 4.34 31.83
N VAL A 636 -4.01 4.29 31.42
CA VAL A 636 -3.45 3.20 30.60
C VAL A 636 -3.58 1.85 31.31
N THR A 637 -3.23 1.77 32.60
CA THR A 637 -3.41 0.54 33.39
C THR A 637 -4.90 0.27 33.69
N THR A 638 -5.71 1.32 33.91
CA THR A 638 -7.16 1.20 34.13
C THR A 638 -7.88 0.58 32.93
N ILE A 639 -7.50 0.93 31.70
CA ILE A 639 -8.03 0.30 30.48
C ILE A 639 -7.76 -1.22 30.47
N MET A 640 -6.65 -1.67 31.08
CA MET A 640 -6.28 -3.08 31.18
C MET A 640 -6.78 -3.78 32.47
N ALA A 641 -7.21 -3.03 33.49
CA ALA A 641 -7.58 -3.54 34.81
C ALA A 641 -9.06 -3.35 35.19
N ALA A 642 -9.82 -2.49 34.51
CA ALA A 642 -11.21 -2.14 34.85
C ALA A 642 -12.21 -3.31 34.78
N ALA A 643 -11.84 -4.44 34.17
CA ALA A 643 -12.64 -5.66 34.16
C ALA A 643 -12.61 -6.45 35.49
N ALA A 644 -11.83 -6.03 36.50
CA ALA A 644 -11.55 -6.85 37.69
C ALA A 644 -12.30 -6.50 38.98
N ILE A 645 -12.76 -5.25 39.20
CA ILE A 645 -13.30 -4.83 40.51
C ILE A 645 -14.51 -3.89 40.40
N THR A 646 -15.73 -4.43 40.52
CA THR A 646 -16.75 -4.02 41.53
C THR A 646 -18.05 -4.83 41.38
N GLN A 647 -18.20 -5.88 42.20
CA GLN A 647 -19.53 -6.32 42.65
C GLN A 647 -19.72 -5.89 44.11
N THR A 648 -20.53 -4.86 44.36
CA THR A 648 -21.20 -4.60 45.63
C THR A 648 -22.55 -3.95 45.33
N GLY A 649 -23.65 -4.55 45.83
CA GLY A 649 -25.00 -4.22 45.39
C GLY A 649 -25.82 -3.37 46.37
N ALA A 650 -26.71 -2.55 45.82
CA ALA A 650 -27.84 -1.92 46.50
C ALA A 650 -29.09 -1.96 45.58
N ARG A 651 -30.30 -1.68 46.10
CA ARG A 651 -31.59 -1.96 45.42
C ARG A 651 -32.54 -0.76 45.36
N PHE A 652 -33.47 -0.83 44.38
CA PHE A 652 -34.78 -0.14 44.32
C PHE A 652 -34.76 1.40 44.04
N PRO A 653 -35.90 2.03 43.65
CA PRO A 653 -36.57 1.79 42.35
C PRO A 653 -37.11 3.08 41.66
N GLY A 654 -37.58 2.97 40.40
CA GLY A 654 -38.42 4.00 39.76
C GLY A 654 -38.65 3.72 38.26
N ILE A 655 -39.92 3.65 37.80
CA ILE A 655 -40.29 3.31 36.40
C ILE A 655 -41.55 4.08 35.99
N ALA A 656 -41.66 4.36 34.68
CA ALA A 656 -42.89 4.71 33.93
C ALA A 656 -43.45 6.14 34.15
N ALA A 657 -44.25 6.72 33.24
CA ALA A 657 -44.73 6.31 31.90
C ALA A 657 -44.82 7.59 31.00
N LEU A 658 -45.10 7.58 29.70
CA LEU A 658 -46.33 7.11 29.00
C LEU A 658 -46.08 6.88 27.49
N PHE A 659 -47.09 6.35 26.79
CA PHE A 659 -47.02 5.89 25.39
C PHE A 659 -48.29 6.28 24.61
N GLU A 660 -48.16 6.23 23.27
CA GLU A 660 -49.21 5.97 22.25
C GLU A 660 -50.17 7.06 21.73
N LYS A 661 -50.35 6.98 20.39
CA LYS A 661 -51.54 7.29 19.55
C LYS A 661 -51.88 8.78 19.33
N SER A 662 -52.44 9.17 18.17
CA SER A 662 -53.29 8.40 17.23
C SER A 662 -53.07 8.75 15.74
N SER A 663 -53.77 8.04 14.86
CA SER A 663 -53.78 8.15 13.38
C SER A 663 -55.13 8.67 12.86
N ILE A 664 -55.18 9.15 11.60
CA ILE A 664 -56.38 9.21 10.73
C ILE A 664 -55.93 9.38 9.25
N SER A 665 -56.82 9.16 8.28
CA SER A 665 -56.52 8.88 6.87
C SER A 665 -57.48 9.58 5.86
N SER A 666 -57.36 9.23 4.57
CA SER A 666 -58.27 9.51 3.42
C SER A 666 -58.31 10.93 2.82
N SER A 667 -58.72 11.16 1.57
CA SER A 667 -58.39 10.54 0.24
C SER A 667 -59.04 11.37 -0.89
N ASP A 668 -58.64 11.17 -2.18
CA ASP A 668 -59.54 10.97 -3.35
C ASP A 668 -59.06 11.52 -4.72
N SER A 669 -59.63 10.91 -5.78
CA SER A 669 -59.77 11.37 -7.19
C SER A 669 -58.60 11.18 -8.18
N VAL A 670 -58.95 11.09 -9.47
CA VAL A 670 -58.19 10.39 -10.53
C VAL A 670 -58.46 10.97 -11.94
N ASP A 671 -57.49 10.75 -12.85
CA ASP A 671 -57.56 10.72 -14.32
C ASP A 671 -57.54 12.03 -15.13
N ALA A 672 -56.60 12.09 -16.09
CA ALA A 672 -56.63 12.96 -17.27
C ALA A 672 -55.63 12.50 -18.39
N SER A 673 -55.96 11.42 -19.11
CA SER A 673 -55.73 11.26 -20.57
C SER A 673 -54.32 11.48 -21.18
N ARG A 674 -53.75 10.41 -21.74
CA ARG A 674 -52.68 10.42 -22.79
C ARG A 674 -52.92 11.46 -23.90
N LYS A 675 -51.86 12.15 -24.38
CA LYS A 675 -51.59 12.48 -25.81
C LYS A 675 -50.31 13.31 -26.00
N LYS A 676 -49.29 12.75 -26.71
CA LYS A 676 -48.47 13.36 -27.79
C LYS A 676 -47.10 12.68 -27.96
N ASP A 677 -47.11 11.46 -28.50
CA ASP A 677 -46.02 11.05 -29.39
C ASP A 677 -46.29 11.68 -30.78
N ALA A 678 -45.28 12.31 -31.41
CA ALA A 678 -45.12 12.57 -32.87
C ALA A 678 -44.36 13.87 -33.25
N VAL A 679 -43.19 14.18 -32.67
CA VAL A 679 -42.23 15.16 -33.27
C VAL A 679 -40.77 14.69 -33.10
N ALA A 680 -40.44 13.51 -33.66
CA ALA A 680 -39.05 13.00 -33.65
C ALA A 680 -38.66 12.13 -34.86
N ASN A 681 -39.59 11.80 -35.77
CA ASN A 681 -39.34 10.96 -36.94
C ASN A 681 -39.47 11.77 -38.25
N MET A 682 -38.52 12.68 -38.47
CA MET A 682 -38.27 13.28 -39.80
C MET A 682 -36.78 13.60 -39.92
N PHE A 683 -36.20 13.36 -41.10
CA PHE A 683 -34.76 13.35 -41.38
C PHE A 683 -33.96 12.23 -40.68
N LEU A 684 -33.96 11.03 -41.28
CA LEU A 684 -32.72 10.37 -41.79
C LEU A 684 -33.03 8.98 -42.39
N SER A 685 -33.54 8.92 -43.62
CA SER A 685 -33.50 7.70 -44.43
C SER A 685 -33.57 7.98 -45.93
N ASN A 686 -32.48 7.70 -46.65
CA ASN A 686 -32.43 7.00 -47.95
C ASN A 686 -31.15 7.32 -48.75
N ALA A 687 -30.23 6.36 -48.79
CA ALA A 687 -29.39 6.07 -49.96
C ALA A 687 -28.88 4.63 -49.85
N ALA A 688 -29.00 3.84 -50.92
CA ALA A 688 -28.64 2.42 -50.90
C ALA A 688 -27.61 2.05 -51.99
N THR A 689 -26.86 0.99 -51.72
CA THR A 689 -26.08 0.18 -52.68
C THR A 689 -25.06 0.88 -53.59
N ARG A 690 -23.77 0.62 -53.34
CA ARG A 690 -22.72 0.48 -54.39
C ARG A 690 -21.59 -0.43 -53.88
N ARG A 691 -20.81 -1.00 -54.81
CA ARG A 691 -19.67 -1.92 -54.53
C ARG A 691 -18.43 -1.13 -54.06
N PRO A 692 -17.49 -1.75 -53.32
CA PRO A 692 -16.38 -1.04 -52.69
C PRO A 692 -15.30 -0.59 -53.67
N SER A 693 -14.71 0.58 -53.39
CA SER A 693 -13.45 1.06 -53.95
C SER A 693 -12.48 1.38 -52.80
N THR A 694 -11.21 1.00 -52.94
CA THR A 694 -10.18 1.13 -51.91
C THR A 694 -9.66 2.57 -51.80
N ASP A 695 -10.34 3.38 -50.99
CA ASP A 695 -10.02 4.80 -50.81
C ASP A 695 -10.14 5.19 -49.33
N LEU A 696 -9.03 4.99 -48.59
CA LEU A 696 -8.98 5.02 -47.12
C LEU A 696 -9.50 6.35 -46.54
N THR A 697 -9.18 7.45 -47.23
CA THR A 697 -9.49 8.81 -46.76
C THR A 697 -10.95 9.22 -47.00
N LYS A 698 -11.67 8.60 -47.96
CA LYS A 698 -13.15 8.67 -47.99
C LYS A 698 -13.75 7.82 -46.89
N GLY A 699 -13.19 6.64 -46.63
CA GLY A 699 -13.61 5.77 -45.52
C GLY A 699 -13.60 6.48 -44.16
N LEU A 700 -12.60 7.32 -43.91
CA LEU A 700 -12.42 8.13 -42.70
C LEU A 700 -13.29 9.39 -42.60
N VAL A 701 -14.07 9.73 -43.64
CA VAL A 701 -14.85 10.99 -43.71
C VAL A 701 -16.33 10.74 -44.02
N GLU A 702 -16.67 9.71 -44.80
CA GLU A 702 -18.04 9.43 -45.29
C GLU A 702 -18.74 8.25 -44.59
N LYS A 703 -18.19 7.74 -43.48
CA LYS A 703 -18.80 6.67 -42.68
C LYS A 703 -18.69 6.89 -41.17
N HIS A 704 -19.83 6.71 -40.49
CA HIS A 704 -20.01 6.29 -39.10
C HIS A 704 -18.77 6.45 -38.20
N LEU A 705 -18.66 7.62 -37.58
CA LEU A 705 -17.71 7.90 -36.50
C LEU A 705 -17.87 6.86 -35.37
N GLY A 706 -16.80 6.65 -34.59
CA GLY A 706 -16.78 5.69 -33.48
C GLY A 706 -16.64 4.21 -33.87
N GLY A 707 -16.60 3.88 -35.17
CA GLY A 707 -16.53 2.50 -35.66
C GLY A 707 -15.13 1.87 -35.66
N SER A 708 -15.08 0.55 -35.43
CA SER A 708 -13.88 -0.29 -35.62
C SER A 708 -13.50 -0.44 -37.10
N SER A 709 -12.21 -0.36 -37.41
CA SER A 709 -11.63 -0.47 -38.74
C SER A 709 -10.69 -1.67 -38.85
N LYS A 710 -11.19 -2.76 -39.45
CA LYS A 710 -10.40 -3.97 -39.68
C LYS A 710 -9.25 -3.80 -40.68
N THR A 711 -9.21 -2.68 -41.42
CA THR A 711 -8.19 -2.38 -42.43
C THR A 711 -7.05 -1.48 -41.96
N LEU A 712 -7.28 -0.60 -40.98
CA LEU A 712 -6.24 0.35 -40.52
C LEU A 712 -5.11 -0.34 -39.74
N ARG A 713 -3.89 0.14 -39.91
CA ARG A 713 -2.67 -0.33 -39.25
C ARG A 713 -1.82 0.85 -38.77
N PRO A 714 -0.91 0.65 -37.81
CA PRO A 714 -0.05 1.74 -37.32
C PRO A 714 0.78 2.42 -38.42
N HIS A 715 1.17 1.70 -39.46
CA HIS A 715 1.94 2.24 -40.60
C HIS A 715 1.12 3.10 -41.58
N ASP A 716 -0.20 3.20 -41.42
CA ASP A 716 -1.01 4.19 -42.15
C ASP A 716 -0.81 5.61 -41.59
N PHE A 717 -0.06 5.75 -40.49
CA PHE A 717 0.16 6.99 -39.76
C PHE A 717 1.65 7.32 -39.61
N ASN A 718 2.01 8.55 -39.96
CA ASN A 718 3.29 9.15 -39.58
C ASN A 718 3.16 9.71 -38.16
N LEU A 719 3.81 9.08 -37.19
CA LEU A 719 3.91 9.58 -35.81
C LEU A 719 4.81 10.82 -35.77
N LEU A 720 4.36 11.91 -35.10
CA LEU A 720 5.08 13.19 -35.05
C LEU A 720 5.66 13.52 -33.66
N ARG A 721 4.85 13.42 -32.60
CA ARG A 721 5.28 13.57 -31.20
C ARG A 721 4.26 12.96 -30.25
N ILE A 722 4.68 12.55 -29.06
CA ILE A 722 3.78 12.28 -27.93
C ILE A 722 3.18 13.61 -27.41
N LEU A 723 1.85 13.71 -27.40
CA LEU A 723 1.06 14.81 -26.84
C LEU A 723 0.76 14.63 -25.35
N GLY A 724 0.75 13.38 -24.85
CA GLY A 724 0.45 13.06 -23.47
C GLY A 724 0.67 11.58 -23.13
N THR A 725 0.93 11.29 -21.86
CA THR A 725 1.18 9.94 -21.34
C THR A 725 0.30 9.63 -20.12
N GLY A 726 -0.49 8.55 -20.19
CA GLY A 726 -1.22 7.98 -19.06
C GLY A 726 -0.69 6.59 -18.68
N THR A 727 -1.21 6.02 -17.59
CA THR A 727 -0.69 4.80 -16.92
C THR A 727 -0.49 3.60 -17.85
N PHE A 728 -1.33 3.44 -18.88
CA PHE A 728 -1.28 2.34 -19.86
C PHE A 728 -1.49 2.82 -21.31
N ALA A 729 -1.41 4.14 -21.55
CA ALA A 729 -1.73 4.76 -22.83
C ALA A 729 -0.77 5.90 -23.19
N ARG A 730 -0.42 6.02 -24.48
CA ARG A 730 0.35 7.14 -25.05
C ARG A 730 -0.49 7.81 -26.14
N VAL A 731 -0.64 9.13 -26.11
CA VAL A 731 -1.34 9.90 -27.15
C VAL A 731 -0.30 10.50 -28.09
N TRP A 732 -0.35 10.16 -29.37
CA TRP A 732 0.54 10.69 -30.40
C TRP A 732 -0.18 11.70 -31.30
N LEU A 733 0.49 12.81 -31.62
CA LEU A 733 0.16 13.62 -32.79
C LEU A 733 0.56 12.83 -34.05
N VAL A 734 -0.36 12.66 -34.99
CA VAL A 734 -0.12 11.90 -36.23
C VAL A 734 -0.63 12.61 -37.47
N LYS A 735 0.03 12.39 -38.61
CA LYS A 735 -0.51 12.60 -39.96
C LYS A 735 -0.80 11.25 -40.63
N LEU A 736 -1.66 11.21 -41.64
CA LEU A 736 -1.75 10.04 -42.53
C LEU A 736 -0.47 9.90 -43.35
N ALA A 737 0.01 8.67 -43.53
CA ALA A 737 1.18 8.36 -44.35
C ALA A 737 0.90 8.53 -45.86
N GLN A 738 -0.36 8.33 -46.27
CA GLN A 738 -0.86 8.59 -47.62
C GLN A 738 -2.12 9.47 -47.52
N PRO A 739 -1.97 10.80 -47.37
CA PRO A 739 -3.10 11.73 -47.32
C PRO A 739 -3.78 11.85 -48.70
N MET A 740 -5.05 12.24 -48.71
CA MET A 740 -5.67 12.74 -49.93
C MET A 740 -5.05 14.07 -50.35
N GLN A 741 -5.07 14.35 -51.66
CA GLN A 741 -4.69 15.64 -52.22
C GLN A 741 -5.54 16.75 -51.58
N GLY A 742 -4.87 17.73 -50.96
CA GLY A 742 -5.53 18.79 -50.16
C GLY A 742 -5.85 18.43 -48.71
N ALA A 743 -5.49 17.24 -48.23
CA ALA A 743 -5.57 16.81 -46.83
C ALA A 743 -4.17 16.57 -46.20
N GLU A 744 -3.09 16.99 -46.88
CA GLU A 744 -1.68 16.74 -46.54
C GLU A 744 -1.23 17.34 -45.20
N ASP A 745 -1.92 18.38 -44.72
CA ASP A 745 -1.70 18.99 -43.40
C ASP A 745 -2.69 18.56 -42.31
N ARG A 746 -3.61 17.64 -42.60
CA ARG A 746 -4.56 17.16 -41.60
C ARG A 746 -3.89 16.23 -40.59
N VAL A 747 -3.91 16.66 -39.33
CA VAL A 747 -3.42 15.92 -38.16
C VAL A 747 -4.54 15.36 -37.31
N PHE A 748 -4.19 14.36 -36.50
CA PHE A 748 -5.08 13.64 -35.58
C PHE A 748 -4.34 13.33 -34.27
N ALA A 749 -5.09 12.99 -33.23
CA ALA A 749 -4.53 12.42 -32.00
C ALA A 749 -4.78 10.89 -31.98
N LEU A 750 -3.74 10.09 -31.81
CA LEU A 750 -3.80 8.63 -31.77
C LEU A 750 -3.51 8.14 -30.34
N LYS A 751 -4.56 7.74 -29.60
CA LYS A 751 -4.42 7.11 -28.27
C LYS A 751 -4.07 5.64 -28.47
N VAL A 752 -2.84 5.26 -28.14
CA VAL A 752 -2.30 3.90 -28.21
C VAL A 752 -2.33 3.29 -26.82
N LEU A 753 -2.98 2.14 -26.64
CA LEU A 753 -3.11 1.44 -25.35
C LEU A 753 -2.55 0.02 -25.46
N ARG A 754 -1.61 -0.38 -24.60
CA ARG A 754 -1.00 -1.72 -24.67
C ARG A 754 -1.94 -2.77 -24.06
N LYS A 755 -2.27 -3.84 -24.81
CA LYS A 755 -3.17 -4.91 -24.35
C LYS A 755 -2.69 -5.55 -23.05
N THR A 756 -1.39 -5.82 -22.95
CA THR A 756 -0.76 -6.41 -21.74
C THR A 756 -0.98 -5.54 -20.50
N GLU A 757 -0.68 -4.25 -20.56
CA GLU A 757 -0.91 -3.32 -19.42
C GLU A 757 -2.39 -3.12 -19.09
N VAL A 758 -3.26 -3.00 -20.11
CA VAL A 758 -4.73 -2.90 -19.90
C VAL A 758 -5.29 -4.12 -19.17
N ILE A 759 -4.80 -5.33 -19.49
CA ILE A 759 -5.19 -6.58 -18.80
C ILE A 759 -4.59 -6.65 -17.39
N LYS A 760 -3.29 -6.40 -17.27
CA LYS A 760 -2.48 -6.46 -16.04
C LYS A 760 -3.02 -5.52 -14.95
N LEU A 761 -3.45 -4.32 -15.35
CA LEU A 761 -4.07 -3.32 -14.47
C LEU A 761 -5.60 -3.51 -14.31
N LYS A 762 -6.20 -4.57 -14.88
CA LYS A 762 -7.64 -4.89 -14.84
C LYS A 762 -8.52 -3.77 -15.43
N GLN A 763 -8.05 -3.04 -16.44
CA GLN A 763 -8.72 -1.88 -17.05
C GLN A 763 -9.54 -2.21 -18.31
N VAL A 764 -9.64 -3.49 -18.69
CA VAL A 764 -10.36 -3.96 -19.90
C VAL A 764 -11.76 -3.35 -20.01
N ASP A 765 -12.55 -3.41 -18.94
CA ASP A 765 -13.91 -2.86 -18.93
C ASP A 765 -13.90 -1.33 -19.06
N HIS A 766 -12.98 -0.62 -18.39
CA HIS A 766 -12.90 0.84 -18.47
C HIS A 766 -12.54 1.31 -19.88
N VAL A 767 -11.56 0.67 -20.53
CA VAL A 767 -11.17 0.98 -21.92
C VAL A 767 -12.32 0.72 -22.90
N ASN A 768 -13.09 -0.34 -22.70
CA ASN A 768 -14.28 -0.62 -23.50
C ASN A 768 -15.44 0.35 -23.26
N HIS A 769 -15.65 0.78 -22.00
CA HIS A 769 -16.66 1.80 -21.67
C HIS A 769 -16.28 3.19 -22.21
N GLU A 770 -15.03 3.62 -22.05
CA GLU A 770 -14.51 4.86 -22.65
C GLU A 770 -14.76 4.85 -24.16
N ARG A 771 -14.31 3.79 -24.85
CA ARG A 771 -14.50 3.63 -26.30
C ARG A 771 -15.98 3.66 -26.71
N ALA A 772 -16.85 2.98 -25.96
CA ALA A 772 -18.27 2.91 -26.28
C ALA A 772 -18.96 4.26 -26.11
N ILE A 773 -18.66 5.00 -25.04
CA ILE A 773 -19.24 6.34 -24.81
C ILE A 773 -18.68 7.35 -25.83
N LEU A 774 -17.36 7.32 -26.10
CA LEU A 774 -16.74 8.15 -27.14
C LEU A 774 -17.30 7.89 -28.54
N ALA A 775 -17.79 6.68 -28.81
CA ALA A 775 -18.48 6.34 -30.06
C ALA A 775 -19.93 6.88 -30.10
N ASP A 776 -20.68 6.82 -28.99
CA ASP A 776 -22.03 7.38 -28.90
C ASP A 776 -22.03 8.90 -29.13
N VAL A 777 -21.10 9.63 -28.49
CA VAL A 777 -21.03 11.11 -28.49
C VAL A 777 -20.31 11.70 -29.71
N ALA A 778 -19.85 10.86 -30.64
CA ALA A 778 -18.95 11.26 -31.71
C ALA A 778 -19.58 12.29 -32.67
N GLY A 779 -18.87 13.40 -32.92
CA GLY A 779 -19.36 14.49 -33.76
C GLY A 779 -20.11 15.59 -33.01
N TYR A 780 -20.31 15.48 -31.69
CA TYR A 780 -20.80 16.61 -30.90
C TYR A 780 -19.78 17.77 -30.89
N PRO A 781 -20.16 19.04 -31.15
CA PRO A 781 -19.20 20.12 -31.46
C PRO A 781 -18.07 20.30 -30.42
N PHE A 782 -18.42 20.22 -29.14
CA PHE A 782 -17.56 20.55 -28.00
C PHE A 782 -16.95 19.32 -27.30
N ILE A 783 -17.08 18.11 -27.84
CA ILE A 783 -16.46 16.88 -27.33
C ILE A 783 -15.41 16.41 -28.34
N THR A 784 -14.33 15.75 -27.90
CA THR A 784 -13.40 15.08 -28.84
C THR A 784 -14.10 13.97 -29.61
N THR A 785 -13.95 13.99 -30.93
CA THR A 785 -14.61 13.04 -31.82
C THR A 785 -13.74 11.81 -32.03
N LEU A 786 -14.21 10.65 -31.56
CA LEU A 786 -13.67 9.36 -31.95
C LEU A 786 -14.00 9.11 -33.43
N ILE A 787 -12.98 9.21 -34.28
CA ILE A 787 -13.10 8.99 -35.72
C ILE A 787 -13.25 7.50 -35.99
N THR A 788 -12.36 6.68 -35.42
CA THR A 788 -12.36 5.23 -35.59
C THR A 788 -11.46 4.55 -34.56
N THR A 789 -11.69 3.26 -34.31
CA THR A 789 -10.77 2.37 -33.58
C THR A 789 -10.12 1.35 -34.50
N PHE A 790 -8.95 0.83 -34.09
CA PHE A 790 -8.34 -0.37 -34.67
C PHE A 790 -7.50 -1.10 -33.62
N THR A 791 -7.09 -2.34 -33.91
CA THR A 791 -6.21 -3.16 -33.05
C THR A 791 -5.09 -3.78 -33.89
N ASP A 792 -3.97 -4.10 -33.25
CA ASP A 792 -2.99 -5.05 -33.77
C ASP A 792 -2.70 -6.19 -32.77
N SER A 793 -1.55 -6.84 -32.92
CA SER A 793 -1.10 -7.96 -32.09
C SER A 793 -0.62 -7.59 -30.69
N GLU A 794 -0.51 -6.30 -30.34
CA GLU A 794 -0.03 -5.85 -29.01
C GLU A 794 -0.82 -4.66 -28.45
N CYS A 795 -1.40 -3.81 -29.32
CA CYS A 795 -2.01 -2.54 -28.95
C CYS A 795 -3.44 -2.37 -29.48
N LEU A 796 -4.19 -1.54 -28.76
CA LEU A 796 -5.48 -0.98 -29.11
C LEU A 796 -5.27 0.49 -29.51
N TYR A 797 -6.04 0.98 -30.48
CA TYR A 797 -5.88 2.31 -31.05
C TYR A 797 -7.21 3.05 -31.11
N MET A 798 -7.23 4.30 -30.65
CA MET A 798 -8.33 5.25 -30.87
C MET A 798 -7.80 6.43 -31.67
N LEU A 799 -8.39 6.71 -32.84
CA LEU A 799 -8.09 7.90 -33.63
C LEU A 799 -9.10 9.00 -33.30
N LEU A 800 -8.60 10.13 -32.80
CA LEU A 800 -9.35 11.28 -32.27
C LEU A 800 -9.06 12.55 -33.09
N ASP A 801 -9.94 13.55 -33.01
CA ASP A 801 -9.64 14.89 -33.52
C ASP A 801 -8.53 15.57 -32.70
N TYR A 802 -7.64 16.30 -33.38
CA TYR A 802 -6.56 17.03 -32.69
C TYR A 802 -7.03 18.41 -32.26
N CYS A 803 -6.75 18.76 -30.99
CA CYS A 803 -7.10 20.04 -30.38
C CYS A 803 -5.81 20.86 -30.14
N PRO A 804 -5.34 21.67 -31.11
CA PRO A 804 -4.00 22.29 -31.06
C PRO A 804 -3.82 23.36 -29.97
N GLY A 805 -4.91 23.85 -29.38
CA GLY A 805 -4.84 24.88 -28.35
C GLY A 805 -4.26 24.41 -27.00
N GLY A 806 -4.24 23.10 -26.75
CA GLY A 806 -3.84 22.53 -25.46
C GLY A 806 -4.85 22.81 -24.33
N GLU A 807 -4.47 22.48 -23.10
CA GLU A 807 -5.35 22.52 -21.92
C GLU A 807 -5.73 23.94 -21.48
N ILE A 808 -7.00 24.17 -21.16
CA ILE A 808 -7.46 25.45 -20.58
C ILE A 808 -6.82 25.72 -19.21
N PHE A 809 -6.43 24.67 -18.46
CA PHE A 809 -5.59 24.76 -17.26
C PHE A 809 -4.35 25.65 -17.48
N SER A 810 -3.60 25.42 -18.57
CA SER A 810 -2.38 26.17 -18.89
C SER A 810 -2.64 27.65 -19.17
N TYR A 811 -3.81 28.01 -19.67
CA TYR A 811 -4.22 29.41 -19.83
C TYR A 811 -4.69 30.02 -18.50
N LEU A 812 -5.45 29.27 -17.70
CA LEU A 812 -5.91 29.70 -16.38
C LEU A 812 -4.73 30.03 -15.47
N ARG A 813 -3.75 29.12 -15.33
CA ARG A 813 -2.55 29.35 -14.51
C ARG A 813 -1.72 30.52 -15.02
N ARG A 814 -1.63 30.72 -16.35
CA ARG A 814 -0.90 31.83 -16.98
C ARG A 814 -1.58 33.20 -16.77
N GLN A 815 -2.91 33.26 -16.83
CA GLN A 815 -3.70 34.46 -16.52
C GLN A 815 -3.96 34.63 -15.01
N ARG A 816 -3.59 33.64 -14.20
CA ARG A 816 -3.97 33.42 -12.78
C ARG A 816 -5.44 33.14 -12.56
N ARG A 817 -6.34 33.88 -13.24
CA ARG A 817 -7.80 33.74 -13.19
C ARG A 817 -8.41 34.35 -14.45
N PHE A 818 -9.59 33.90 -14.85
CA PHE A 818 -10.35 34.46 -15.97
C PHE A 818 -11.30 35.58 -15.53
N PRO A 819 -11.51 36.62 -16.36
CA PRO A 819 -12.63 37.55 -16.19
C PRO A 819 -13.98 36.84 -16.36
N GLU A 820 -15.02 37.28 -15.64
CA GLU A 820 -16.34 36.62 -15.69
C GLU A 820 -16.95 36.46 -17.10
N HIS A 821 -16.64 37.34 -18.05
CA HIS A 821 -17.12 37.18 -19.43
C HIS A 821 -16.42 36.04 -20.19
N VAL A 822 -15.14 35.78 -19.89
CA VAL A 822 -14.37 34.63 -20.41
C VAL A 822 -14.89 33.35 -19.75
N SER A 823 -15.07 33.37 -18.42
CA SER A 823 -15.67 32.24 -17.69
C SER A 823 -17.06 31.91 -18.22
N ARG A 824 -17.93 32.91 -18.42
CA ARG A 824 -19.30 32.74 -18.95
C ARG A 824 -19.34 32.07 -20.32
N PHE A 825 -18.42 32.42 -21.24
CA PHE A 825 -18.34 31.79 -22.55
C PHE A 825 -18.06 30.28 -22.41
N TYR A 826 -16.98 29.92 -21.73
CA TYR A 826 -16.58 28.52 -21.57
C TYR A 826 -17.57 27.71 -20.75
N LEU A 827 -18.15 28.29 -19.70
CA LEU A 827 -19.21 27.64 -18.91
C LEU A 827 -20.48 27.43 -19.73
N ALA A 828 -20.81 28.28 -20.70
CA ALA A 828 -21.95 28.06 -21.61
C ALA A 828 -21.71 26.86 -22.54
N GLU A 829 -20.50 26.72 -23.12
CA GLU A 829 -20.15 25.55 -23.92
C GLU A 829 -20.17 24.26 -23.09
N ILE A 830 -19.70 24.32 -21.84
CA ILE A 830 -19.72 23.17 -20.91
C ILE A 830 -21.16 22.83 -20.45
N VAL A 831 -22.03 23.81 -20.22
CA VAL A 831 -23.46 23.57 -19.95
C VAL A 831 -24.14 22.85 -21.13
N LEU A 832 -23.78 23.16 -22.38
CA LEU A 832 -24.27 22.44 -23.56
C LEU A 832 -23.74 21.00 -23.61
N ILE A 833 -22.46 20.76 -23.24
CA ILE A 833 -21.91 19.40 -23.13
C ILE A 833 -22.66 18.59 -22.06
N LEU A 834 -22.86 19.16 -20.86
CA LEU A 834 -23.54 18.47 -19.76
C LEU A 834 -25.02 18.19 -20.09
N GLU A 835 -25.74 19.16 -20.68
CA GLU A 835 -27.10 18.92 -21.22
C GLU A 835 -27.12 17.74 -22.18
N PHE A 836 -26.21 17.69 -23.16
CA PHE A 836 -26.15 16.62 -24.14
C PHE A 836 -25.88 15.24 -23.51
N LEU A 837 -24.86 15.15 -22.65
CA LEU A 837 -24.48 13.90 -21.98
C LEU A 837 -25.60 13.43 -21.03
N HIS A 838 -26.20 14.33 -20.26
CA HIS A 838 -27.19 14.00 -19.24
C HIS A 838 -28.55 13.65 -19.85
N GLU A 839 -29.07 14.50 -20.74
CA GLU A 839 -30.47 14.45 -21.19
C GLU A 839 -30.68 13.64 -22.48
N ARG A 840 -29.63 13.42 -23.29
CA ARG A 840 -29.71 12.57 -24.49
C ARG A 840 -29.10 11.19 -24.28
N GLU A 841 -27.86 11.13 -23.80
CA GLU A 841 -27.13 9.86 -23.67
C GLU A 841 -27.38 9.16 -22.31
N GLY A 842 -27.76 9.92 -21.28
CA GLY A 842 -27.88 9.43 -19.90
C GLY A 842 -26.53 9.08 -19.28
N VAL A 843 -25.47 9.78 -19.68
CA VAL A 843 -24.07 9.63 -19.26
C VAL A 843 -23.72 10.67 -18.21
N ALA A 844 -23.13 10.24 -17.09
CA ALA A 844 -22.39 11.12 -16.19
C ALA A 844 -20.90 11.09 -16.57
N TYR A 845 -20.23 12.24 -16.58
CA TYR A 845 -18.85 12.38 -17.04
C TYR A 845 -17.83 12.14 -15.91
N ARG A 846 -18.07 12.76 -14.75
CA ARG A 846 -17.47 12.47 -13.43
C ARG A 846 -15.98 12.83 -13.24
N ASP A 847 -15.39 13.62 -14.13
CA ASP A 847 -14.03 14.19 -13.94
C ASP A 847 -13.87 15.60 -14.55
N LEU A 848 -14.92 16.43 -14.49
CA LEU A 848 -14.89 17.79 -15.05
C LEU A 848 -13.88 18.67 -14.29
N LYS A 849 -12.81 19.07 -14.99
CA LYS A 849 -11.70 19.90 -14.47
C LYS A 849 -10.95 20.61 -15.61
N PRO A 850 -10.15 21.67 -15.36
CA PRO A 850 -9.46 22.43 -16.40
C PRO A 850 -8.43 21.64 -17.22
N GLU A 851 -7.91 20.53 -16.71
CA GLU A 851 -6.96 19.65 -17.39
C GLU A 851 -7.64 18.82 -18.50
N ASN A 852 -8.89 18.39 -18.30
CA ASN A 852 -9.65 17.60 -19.28
C ASN A 852 -10.40 18.45 -20.33
N ILE A 853 -10.16 19.77 -20.35
CA ILE A 853 -10.80 20.72 -21.28
C ILE A 853 -9.71 21.33 -22.15
N LEU A 854 -9.65 20.91 -23.41
CA LEU A 854 -8.72 21.48 -24.40
C LEU A 854 -9.39 22.65 -25.14
N LEU A 855 -8.57 23.49 -25.78
CA LEU A 855 -9.05 24.48 -26.76
C LEU A 855 -8.75 24.03 -28.20
N ASP A 856 -9.68 24.30 -29.12
CA ASP A 856 -9.45 24.14 -30.56
C ASP A 856 -8.80 25.38 -31.20
N ALA A 857 -8.52 25.33 -32.50
CA ALA A 857 -7.82 26.40 -33.21
C ALA A 857 -8.58 27.75 -33.25
N ALA A 858 -9.90 27.74 -33.02
CA ALA A 858 -10.73 28.93 -32.89
C ALA A 858 -11.07 29.26 -31.42
N GLY A 859 -10.42 28.60 -30.46
CA GLY A 859 -10.51 28.92 -29.04
C GLY A 859 -11.76 28.39 -28.32
N HIS A 860 -12.52 27.48 -28.93
CA HIS A 860 -13.67 26.81 -28.30
C HIS A 860 -13.25 25.60 -27.47
N VAL A 861 -14.06 25.19 -26.48
CA VAL A 861 -13.74 24.00 -25.67
C VAL A 861 -13.90 22.69 -26.45
N LYS A 862 -13.04 21.74 -26.10
CA LYS A 862 -13.10 20.32 -26.45
C LYS A 862 -12.89 19.49 -25.19
N LEU A 863 -13.96 18.88 -24.68
CA LEU A 863 -13.89 17.95 -23.55
C LEU A 863 -13.22 16.63 -24.01
N VAL A 864 -12.19 16.21 -23.28
CA VAL A 864 -11.41 14.97 -23.52
C VAL A 864 -11.51 14.00 -22.34
N ASP A 865 -10.80 12.87 -22.42
CA ASP A 865 -10.72 11.77 -21.44
C ASP A 865 -12.07 11.33 -20.83
N PHE A 866 -12.64 10.28 -21.41
CA PHE A 866 -13.90 9.69 -20.95
C PHE A 866 -13.67 8.45 -20.07
N GLY A 867 -12.46 8.26 -19.52
CA GLY A 867 -12.09 7.10 -18.70
C GLY A 867 -12.91 6.91 -17.43
N PHE A 868 -13.49 7.99 -16.87
CA PHE A 868 -14.46 7.92 -15.75
C PHE A 868 -15.92 8.14 -16.17
N ALA A 869 -16.20 8.39 -17.45
CA ALA A 869 -17.57 8.54 -17.94
C ALA A 869 -18.35 7.23 -17.80
N LYS A 870 -19.66 7.32 -17.53
CA LYS A 870 -20.51 6.15 -17.31
C LYS A 870 -21.94 6.41 -17.74
N ARG A 871 -22.55 5.50 -18.51
CA ARG A 871 -24.00 5.47 -18.73
C ARG A 871 -24.69 5.14 -17.39
N VAL A 872 -25.48 6.06 -16.86
CA VAL A 872 -26.15 5.93 -15.55
C VAL A 872 -27.68 5.88 -15.69
N ARG A 873 -28.28 6.73 -16.54
CA ARG A 873 -29.74 6.83 -16.75
C ARG A 873 -30.49 6.89 -15.40
N ASP A 874 -31.58 6.11 -15.24
CA ASP A 874 -32.45 6.08 -14.06
C ASP A 874 -31.87 5.30 -12.86
N ARG A 875 -30.55 5.06 -12.83
CA ARG A 875 -29.87 4.29 -11.78
C ARG A 875 -28.89 5.18 -11.01
N GLU A 876 -28.27 4.61 -9.98
CA GLU A 876 -27.10 5.20 -9.34
C GLU A 876 -25.85 4.38 -9.63
N THR A 877 -24.69 5.03 -9.55
CA THR A 877 -23.38 4.37 -9.46
C THR A 877 -22.77 4.70 -8.09
N TYR A 878 -21.93 3.79 -7.55
CA TYR A 878 -21.30 3.93 -6.23
C TYR A 878 -19.76 4.01 -6.31
N THR A 879 -19.21 4.09 -7.53
CA THR A 879 -17.76 4.15 -7.78
C THR A 879 -17.19 5.53 -7.44
N LEU A 880 -16.44 5.63 -6.34
CA LEU A 880 -15.62 6.79 -5.99
C LEU A 880 -14.50 6.96 -7.03
N CYS A 881 -14.62 7.99 -7.87
CA CYS A 881 -13.69 8.36 -8.94
C CYS A 881 -13.91 9.85 -9.29
N GLY A 882 -12.97 10.43 -10.02
CA GLY A 882 -12.88 11.88 -10.25
C GLY A 882 -11.80 12.55 -9.38
N THR A 883 -11.51 13.80 -9.68
CA THR A 883 -10.42 14.58 -9.07
C THR A 883 -10.85 15.18 -7.70
N PRO A 884 -10.05 15.05 -6.61
CA PRO A 884 -10.50 15.28 -5.23
C PRO A 884 -11.19 16.61 -4.91
N GLU A 885 -10.73 17.69 -5.55
CA GLU A 885 -11.20 19.07 -5.40
C GLU A 885 -12.59 19.29 -6.01
N TYR A 886 -12.94 18.46 -7.00
CA TYR A 886 -14.14 18.55 -7.83
C TYR A 886 -15.24 17.54 -7.42
N LEU A 887 -14.96 16.63 -6.49
CA LEU A 887 -15.91 15.61 -6.04
C LEU A 887 -17.13 16.22 -5.33
N ALA A 888 -18.33 15.73 -5.67
CA ALA A 888 -19.56 16.10 -4.99
C ALA A 888 -19.70 15.39 -3.62
N PRO A 889 -20.39 15.98 -2.62
CA PRO A 889 -20.51 15.42 -1.27
C PRO A 889 -21.06 13.99 -1.24
N GLU A 890 -22.05 13.68 -2.09
CA GLU A 890 -22.67 12.34 -2.17
C GLU A 890 -21.69 11.25 -2.64
N VAL A 891 -20.70 11.61 -3.47
CA VAL A 891 -19.66 10.68 -3.95
C VAL A 891 -18.69 10.34 -2.83
N ILE A 892 -18.29 11.35 -2.05
CA ILE A 892 -17.40 11.20 -0.88
C ILE A 892 -18.09 10.44 0.25
N GLN A 893 -19.41 10.63 0.40
CA GLN A 893 -20.25 9.95 1.39
C GLN A 893 -20.77 8.58 0.91
N SER A 894 -20.39 8.14 -0.30
CA SER A 894 -20.81 6.87 -0.93
C SER A 894 -22.32 6.64 -0.98
N GLN A 895 -23.11 7.71 -1.10
CA GLN A 895 -24.59 7.66 -1.06
C GLN A 895 -25.24 7.20 -2.37
N GLY A 896 -24.44 6.77 -3.35
CA GLY A 896 -24.88 6.64 -4.74
C GLY A 896 -24.94 8.00 -5.44
N HIS A 897 -24.67 8.00 -6.74
CA HIS A 897 -24.67 9.22 -7.54
C HIS A 897 -25.13 9.02 -8.98
N SER A 898 -25.68 10.10 -9.54
CA SER A 898 -26.14 10.25 -10.91
C SER A 898 -25.34 11.36 -11.63
N THR A 899 -25.89 11.90 -12.72
CA THR A 899 -25.41 13.11 -13.43
C THR A 899 -25.34 14.38 -12.56
N ALA A 900 -26.00 14.39 -11.40
CA ALA A 900 -26.00 15.53 -10.46
C ALA A 900 -24.60 15.96 -9.99
N VAL A 901 -23.59 15.09 -10.08
CA VAL A 901 -22.21 15.36 -9.67
C VAL A 901 -21.48 16.28 -10.64
N ASP A 902 -21.82 16.24 -11.93
CA ASP A 902 -21.18 17.05 -12.95
C ASP A 902 -21.64 18.51 -12.88
N TRP A 903 -22.89 18.75 -12.43
CA TRP A 903 -23.36 20.09 -12.08
C TRP A 903 -22.66 20.68 -10.84
N TRP A 904 -22.33 19.85 -9.84
CA TRP A 904 -21.49 20.27 -8.71
C TRP A 904 -20.08 20.64 -9.22
N ALA A 905 -19.46 19.79 -10.03
CA ALA A 905 -18.13 20.03 -10.60
C ALA A 905 -18.10 21.29 -11.47
N LEU A 906 -19.19 21.63 -12.18
CA LEU A 906 -19.33 22.89 -12.91
C LEU A 906 -19.28 24.12 -11.97
N GLY A 907 -19.88 24.04 -10.79
CA GLY A 907 -19.80 25.09 -9.76
C GLY A 907 -18.39 25.26 -9.20
N ILE A 908 -17.66 24.17 -8.96
CA ILE A 908 -16.24 24.20 -8.58
C ILE A 908 -15.38 24.81 -9.70
N LEU A 909 -15.61 24.40 -10.96
CA LEU A 909 -14.91 24.92 -12.14
C LEU A 909 -15.14 26.42 -12.32
N MET A 910 -16.38 26.88 -12.14
CA MET A 910 -16.74 28.30 -12.21
C MET A 910 -16.04 29.12 -11.11
N TYR A 911 -15.99 28.60 -9.88
CA TYR A 911 -15.25 29.23 -8.79
C TYR A 911 -13.75 29.32 -9.11
N GLU A 912 -13.13 28.23 -9.58
CA GLU A 912 -11.70 28.21 -9.93
C GLU A 912 -11.39 29.10 -11.14
N PHE A 913 -12.24 29.15 -12.17
CA PHE A 913 -12.08 30.06 -13.30
C PHE A 913 -12.06 31.53 -12.83
N ILE A 914 -12.98 31.94 -11.94
CA ILE A 914 -13.11 33.33 -11.51
C ILE A 914 -12.04 33.74 -10.48
N THR A 915 -11.62 32.83 -9.59
CA THR A 915 -10.70 33.13 -8.47
C THR A 915 -9.26 32.71 -8.71
N GLY A 916 -9.02 31.68 -9.53
CA GLY A 916 -7.72 31.08 -9.81
C GLY A 916 -7.37 29.84 -8.97
N TYR A 917 -8.27 29.37 -8.11
CA TYR A 917 -8.08 28.21 -7.22
C TYR A 917 -9.42 27.59 -6.83
N PRO A 918 -9.50 26.27 -6.51
CA PRO A 918 -10.77 25.67 -6.09
C PRO A 918 -11.19 26.13 -4.68
N PRO A 919 -12.51 26.14 -4.35
CA PRO A 919 -12.99 26.59 -3.05
C PRO A 919 -12.58 25.66 -1.89
N PHE A 920 -12.19 24.43 -2.23
CA PHE A 920 -11.73 23.39 -1.32
C PHE A 920 -10.33 22.92 -1.77
N TRP A 921 -9.33 23.09 -0.91
CA TRP A 921 -7.94 22.72 -1.22
C TRP A 921 -7.19 22.32 0.05
N HIS A 922 -6.32 21.31 -0.06
CA HIS A 922 -5.37 20.91 0.99
C HIS A 922 -4.32 19.92 0.43
N GLN A 923 -3.11 19.87 1.00
CA GLN A 923 -2.08 18.87 0.65
C GLN A 923 -2.46 17.40 0.97
N ASN A 924 -3.67 17.16 1.49
CA ASN A 924 -4.17 15.84 1.86
C ASN A 924 -5.63 15.77 1.40
N PRO A 925 -5.98 14.91 0.42
CA PRO A 925 -7.35 14.77 -0.09
C PRO A 925 -8.40 14.55 1.00
N MET A 926 -8.03 13.92 2.13
CA MET A 926 -8.98 13.70 3.23
C MET A 926 -9.43 14.99 3.92
N GLU A 927 -8.61 16.04 3.92
CA GLU A 927 -9.00 17.36 4.42
C GLU A 927 -9.78 18.17 3.39
N ILE A 928 -9.60 17.89 2.09
CA ILE A 928 -10.46 18.40 1.01
C ILE A 928 -11.86 17.79 1.16
N TYR A 929 -11.95 16.47 1.38
CA TYR A 929 -13.21 15.77 1.60
C TYR A 929 -13.97 16.27 2.83
N LYS A 930 -13.26 16.58 3.94
CA LYS A 930 -13.87 17.24 5.10
C LYS A 930 -14.38 18.64 4.75
N GLN A 931 -13.62 19.43 3.99
CA GLN A 931 -14.05 20.75 3.55
C GLN A 931 -15.31 20.68 2.69
N ILE A 932 -15.34 19.83 1.65
CA ILE A 932 -16.51 19.64 0.76
C ILE A 932 -17.79 19.30 1.55
N ILE A 933 -17.68 18.54 2.64
CA ILE A 933 -18.84 18.15 3.47
C ILE A 933 -19.26 19.22 4.50
N HIS A 934 -18.32 19.96 5.09
CA HIS A 934 -18.59 20.78 6.30
C HIS A 934 -18.28 22.28 6.18
N LYS A 935 -17.49 22.70 5.19
CA LYS A 935 -17.07 24.10 4.99
C LYS A 935 -18.01 24.73 3.96
N PRO A 936 -18.78 25.78 4.28
CA PRO A 936 -19.52 26.53 3.27
C PRO A 936 -18.55 27.18 2.29
N ILE A 937 -18.97 27.34 1.02
CA ILE A 937 -18.20 28.13 0.06
C ILE A 937 -18.18 29.59 0.50
N THR A 938 -17.00 30.20 0.47
CA THR A 938 -16.77 31.59 0.88
C THR A 938 -16.02 32.33 -0.20
N PHE A 939 -16.51 33.49 -0.61
CA PHE A 939 -15.91 34.30 -1.67
C PHE A 939 -14.91 35.33 -1.11
N PRO A 940 -13.86 35.70 -1.87
CA PRO A 940 -12.96 36.80 -1.50
C PRO A 940 -13.71 38.13 -1.35
N PRO A 941 -13.50 38.91 -0.28
CA PRO A 941 -14.32 40.10 0.00
C PRO A 941 -13.99 41.32 -0.86
N HIS A 942 -12.82 41.35 -1.51
CA HIS A 942 -12.29 42.53 -2.20
C HIS A 942 -11.63 42.23 -3.56
N GLU A 943 -10.77 41.21 -3.65
CA GLU A 943 -10.12 40.80 -4.90
C GLU A 943 -10.14 39.27 -5.09
N PRO A 944 -10.59 38.77 -6.26
CA PRO A 944 -11.37 39.49 -7.26
C PRO A 944 -12.73 39.95 -6.72
N PRO A 945 -13.30 41.06 -7.24
CA PRO A 945 -14.74 41.27 -7.13
C PRO A 945 -15.47 40.20 -7.96
N ILE A 946 -16.48 39.58 -7.37
CA ILE A 946 -17.32 38.55 -8.00
C ILE A 946 -18.77 39.05 -7.96
N SER A 947 -19.46 39.04 -9.09
CA SER A 947 -20.85 39.49 -9.20
C SER A 947 -21.80 38.68 -8.32
N SER A 948 -22.93 39.30 -7.92
CA SER A 948 -24.02 38.61 -7.20
C SER A 948 -24.43 37.32 -7.92
N ASP A 949 -24.63 37.43 -9.22
CA ASP A 949 -25.16 36.39 -10.09
C ASP A 949 -24.15 35.25 -10.26
N ALA A 950 -22.85 35.55 -10.22
CA ALA A 950 -21.81 34.52 -10.20
C ALA A 950 -21.72 33.81 -8.84
N GLN A 951 -21.86 34.52 -7.72
CA GLN A 951 -21.89 33.92 -6.39
C GLN A 951 -23.12 33.02 -6.21
N ASP A 952 -24.29 33.49 -6.65
CA ASP A 952 -25.57 32.76 -6.58
C ASP A 952 -25.53 31.48 -7.42
N LEU A 953 -25.03 31.55 -8.66
CA LEU A 953 -24.88 30.36 -9.52
C LEU A 953 -23.95 29.31 -8.91
N ILE A 954 -22.80 29.74 -8.34
CA ILE A 954 -21.86 28.82 -7.68
C ILE A 954 -22.53 28.14 -6.47
N LEU A 955 -23.30 28.87 -5.67
CA LEU A 955 -24.00 28.28 -4.51
C LEU A 955 -25.14 27.34 -4.94
N ALA A 956 -25.88 27.68 -5.99
CA ALA A 956 -26.97 26.86 -6.53
C ALA A 956 -26.45 25.54 -7.17
N LEU A 957 -25.31 25.58 -7.85
CA LEU A 957 -24.61 24.41 -8.40
C LEU A 957 -23.90 23.59 -7.30
N CYS A 958 -23.28 24.24 -6.33
CA CYS A 958 -22.63 23.59 -5.19
C CYS A 958 -23.56 23.43 -3.97
N THR A 959 -24.86 23.23 -4.20
CA THR A 959 -25.81 22.87 -3.14
C THR A 959 -25.60 21.42 -2.74
N VAL A 960 -25.37 21.18 -1.43
CA VAL A 960 -25.03 19.85 -0.88
C VAL A 960 -26.17 18.85 -1.07
N ASP A 961 -27.42 19.28 -0.81
CA ASP A 961 -28.59 18.46 -1.10
C ASP A 961 -28.86 18.43 -2.61
N ARG A 962 -28.60 17.28 -3.24
CA ARG A 962 -28.81 17.07 -4.68
C ARG A 962 -30.26 17.31 -5.13
N SER A 963 -31.26 17.20 -4.25
CA SER A 963 -32.67 17.47 -4.59
C SER A 963 -33.00 18.96 -4.73
N HIS A 964 -32.11 19.83 -4.23
CA HIS A 964 -32.18 21.29 -4.35
C HIS A 964 -31.07 21.87 -5.24
N ARG A 965 -30.21 21.03 -5.83
CA ARG A 965 -29.09 21.46 -6.68
C ARG A 965 -29.55 21.82 -8.08
N LEU A 966 -29.17 23.01 -8.55
CA LEU A 966 -29.45 23.49 -9.90
C LEU A 966 -28.87 22.52 -10.95
N GLY A 967 -29.62 22.26 -12.03
CA GLY A 967 -29.29 21.23 -13.02
C GLY A 967 -29.82 19.82 -12.68
N ASN A 968 -30.16 19.55 -11.41
CA ASN A 968 -30.82 18.32 -10.97
C ASN A 968 -32.27 18.57 -10.49
N LEU A 969 -32.81 19.76 -10.77
CA LEU A 969 -34.21 20.13 -10.58
C LEU A 969 -35.06 19.66 -11.77
N SER A 970 -36.39 19.86 -11.71
CA SER A 970 -37.33 19.39 -12.73
C SER A 970 -37.18 20.03 -14.12
N GLY A 971 -36.49 21.16 -14.26
CA GLY A 971 -36.14 21.75 -15.55
C GLY A 971 -34.74 21.38 -16.06
N GLY A 972 -33.99 20.52 -15.35
CA GLY A 972 -32.70 19.99 -15.81
C GLY A 972 -31.69 21.10 -16.18
N ALA A 973 -31.05 20.96 -17.34
CA ALA A 973 -30.13 21.97 -17.86
C ALA A 973 -30.83 23.31 -18.18
N ALA A 974 -32.13 23.33 -18.47
CA ALA A 974 -32.85 24.58 -18.78
C ALA A 974 -32.90 25.53 -17.57
N ASP A 975 -33.00 24.99 -16.35
CA ASP A 975 -32.92 25.80 -15.11
C ASP A 975 -31.55 26.48 -15.00
N VAL A 976 -30.46 25.76 -15.28
CA VAL A 976 -29.08 26.31 -15.34
C VAL A 976 -28.97 27.39 -16.41
N LYS A 977 -29.48 27.13 -17.62
CA LYS A 977 -29.44 28.06 -18.76
C LYS A 977 -30.23 29.36 -18.51
N SER A 978 -31.29 29.29 -17.70
CA SER A 978 -32.14 30.43 -17.36
C SER A 978 -31.55 31.38 -16.30
N HIS A 979 -30.48 30.97 -15.64
CA HIS A 979 -29.89 31.71 -14.51
C HIS A 979 -29.41 33.11 -14.91
N PRO A 980 -29.61 34.18 -14.10
CA PRO A 980 -29.23 35.55 -14.44
C PRO A 980 -27.79 35.73 -14.94
N PHE A 981 -26.84 34.96 -14.38
CA PHE A 981 -25.45 34.94 -14.83
C PHE A 981 -25.29 34.65 -16.34
N PHE A 982 -26.19 33.89 -16.96
CA PHE A 982 -26.20 33.58 -18.39
C PHE A 982 -27.20 34.43 -19.20
N ALA A 983 -27.85 35.45 -18.64
CA ALA A 983 -28.88 36.24 -19.32
C ALA A 983 -28.41 36.99 -20.59
N SER A 984 -27.10 37.09 -20.82
CA SER A 984 -26.49 37.64 -22.06
C SER A 984 -26.06 36.58 -23.09
N VAL A 985 -26.33 35.29 -22.85
CA VAL A 985 -25.93 34.18 -23.71
C VAL A 985 -27.06 33.78 -24.65
N ASN A 986 -26.81 33.86 -25.97
CA ASN A 986 -27.64 33.18 -26.94
C ASN A 986 -27.13 31.75 -27.18
N TRP A 987 -27.83 30.77 -26.63
CA TRP A 987 -27.45 29.35 -26.69
C TRP A 987 -27.37 28.80 -28.12
N ASP A 988 -28.17 29.32 -29.06
CA ASP A 988 -28.10 28.94 -30.47
C ASP A 988 -26.83 29.49 -31.16
N ASP A 989 -26.39 30.71 -30.81
CA ASP A 989 -25.17 31.30 -31.35
C ASP A 989 -23.91 30.61 -30.82
N VAL A 990 -23.94 30.17 -29.56
CA VAL A 990 -22.89 29.33 -28.95
C VAL A 990 -22.86 27.97 -29.64
N PHE A 991 -23.96 27.22 -29.67
CA PHE A 991 -23.99 25.88 -30.27
C PHE A 991 -23.63 25.89 -31.76
N ALA A 992 -24.07 26.89 -32.51
CA ALA A 992 -23.70 27.08 -33.92
C ALA A 992 -22.33 27.74 -34.13
N ARG A 993 -21.57 28.00 -33.05
CA ARG A 993 -20.21 28.59 -33.05
C ARG A 993 -20.09 29.84 -33.91
N ARG A 994 -21.02 30.79 -33.75
CA ARG A 994 -21.07 32.03 -34.57
C ARG A 994 -20.02 33.09 -34.19
N HIS A 995 -19.31 32.88 -33.09
CA HIS A 995 -18.27 33.75 -32.57
C HIS A 995 -17.09 32.90 -32.11
N ASP A 996 -15.86 33.32 -32.46
CA ASP A 996 -14.64 32.66 -31.99
C ASP A 996 -14.48 32.78 -30.46
N GLY A 997 -13.72 31.89 -29.86
CA GLY A 997 -13.49 31.84 -28.42
C GLY A 997 -12.69 33.02 -27.86
N PRO A 998 -12.87 33.37 -26.58
CA PRO A 998 -12.21 34.52 -25.96
C PRO A 998 -10.69 34.37 -25.79
N ILE A 999 -10.14 33.16 -25.96
CA ILE A 999 -8.71 32.88 -25.95
C ILE A 999 -8.36 32.09 -27.22
N ILE A 1000 -7.91 32.79 -28.27
CA ILE A 1000 -7.42 32.17 -29.50
C ILE A 1000 -5.98 31.67 -29.29
N PRO A 1001 -5.69 30.37 -29.50
CA PRO A 1001 -4.32 29.86 -29.42
C PRO A 1001 -3.39 30.46 -30.49
N LYS A 1002 -2.12 30.67 -30.13
CA LYS A 1002 -1.11 31.23 -31.05
C LYS A 1002 -0.38 30.11 -31.80
N LEU A 1003 -1.00 29.63 -32.87
CA LEU A 1003 -0.50 28.51 -33.67
C LEU A 1003 0.33 28.97 -34.87
N SER A 1004 1.43 28.27 -35.13
CA SER A 1004 2.33 28.43 -36.27
C SER A 1004 2.01 27.50 -37.46
N GLY A 1005 1.13 26.51 -37.27
CA GLY A 1005 0.66 25.58 -38.30
C GLY A 1005 -0.36 24.59 -37.76
N ALA A 1006 -0.92 23.75 -38.63
CA ALA A 1006 -1.93 22.75 -38.24
C ALA A 1006 -1.39 21.68 -37.28
N SER A 1007 -0.09 21.38 -37.36
CA SER A 1007 0.64 20.45 -36.48
C SER A 1007 1.46 21.17 -35.39
N ASP A 1008 1.05 22.37 -34.96
CA ASP A 1008 1.73 23.08 -33.87
C ASP A 1008 1.38 22.45 -32.53
N ASP A 1009 2.39 21.92 -31.84
CA ASP A 1009 2.32 21.24 -30.56
C ASP A 1009 2.97 22.04 -29.41
N SER A 1010 3.27 23.34 -29.63
CA SER A 1010 3.90 24.22 -28.64
C SER A 1010 3.05 24.52 -27.39
N CYS A 1011 1.77 24.15 -27.42
CA CYS A 1011 0.85 24.22 -26.28
C CYS A 1011 0.83 22.92 -25.43
N PHE A 1012 1.68 21.92 -25.75
CA PHE A 1012 1.81 20.65 -25.02
C PHE A 1012 3.21 20.50 -24.40
N GLU A 1013 3.31 19.70 -23.33
CA GLU A 1013 4.60 19.37 -22.71
C GLU A 1013 5.43 18.40 -23.58
N ARG A 1014 6.73 18.25 -23.25
CA ARG A 1014 7.65 17.37 -23.97
C ARG A 1014 7.93 16.10 -23.18
N TYR A 1015 7.36 14.99 -23.64
CA TYR A 1015 7.60 13.66 -23.09
C TYR A 1015 8.79 12.96 -23.78
N SER A 1016 9.47 12.07 -23.07
CA SER A 1016 10.51 11.21 -23.63
C SER A 1016 9.90 10.03 -24.40
N GLU A 1017 10.46 9.73 -25.57
CA GLU A 1017 9.97 8.65 -26.43
C GLU A 1017 10.31 7.24 -25.89
N ASP A 1018 11.33 7.14 -25.01
CA ASP A 1018 11.84 5.90 -24.43
C ASP A 1018 10.73 4.91 -24.06
N GLU A 1019 10.77 3.75 -24.71
CA GLU A 1019 9.91 2.62 -24.41
C GLU A 1019 10.64 1.73 -23.39
N GLY A 1020 10.05 1.57 -22.20
CA GLY A 1020 10.52 0.60 -21.22
C GLY A 1020 10.44 -0.84 -21.76
N GLN A 1021 11.05 -1.79 -21.06
CA GLN A 1021 11.03 -3.20 -21.47
C GLN A 1021 9.57 -3.71 -21.58
N VAL A 1022 9.18 -4.14 -22.77
CA VAL A 1022 7.78 -4.44 -23.13
C VAL A 1022 7.43 -5.89 -22.80
N ASP A 1023 6.35 -6.10 -22.03
CA ASP A 1023 5.73 -7.42 -21.84
C ASP A 1023 5.02 -7.87 -23.13
N ILE A 1024 5.42 -9.04 -23.66
CA ILE A 1024 4.92 -9.61 -24.92
C ILE A 1024 3.48 -10.13 -24.76
N TYR A 1025 2.58 -9.79 -25.68
CA TYR A 1025 1.22 -10.33 -25.69
C TYR A 1025 1.18 -11.75 -26.26
N THR A 1026 1.24 -12.74 -25.36
CA THR A 1026 1.39 -14.17 -25.65
C THR A 1026 0.19 -14.79 -26.37
N GLN A 1027 0.37 -15.98 -26.95
CA GLN A 1027 -0.68 -16.76 -27.58
C GLN A 1027 -1.86 -17.05 -26.63
N GLU A 1028 -1.56 -17.50 -25.40
CA GLU A 1028 -2.55 -17.74 -24.35
C GLU A 1028 -3.34 -16.46 -23.98
N ALA A 1029 -2.68 -15.30 -23.99
CA ALA A 1029 -3.33 -14.03 -23.70
C ALA A 1029 -4.29 -13.61 -24.83
N ARG A 1030 -3.91 -13.83 -26.09
CA ARG A 1030 -4.78 -13.59 -27.28
C ARG A 1030 -6.05 -14.43 -27.21
N GLU A 1031 -5.89 -15.75 -27.04
CA GLU A 1031 -6.99 -16.72 -26.97
C GLU A 1031 -7.96 -16.43 -25.82
N LYS A 1032 -7.48 -15.83 -24.73
CA LYS A 1032 -8.29 -15.45 -23.57
C LYS A 1032 -8.95 -14.07 -23.67
N TRP A 1033 -8.32 -13.08 -24.32
CA TRP A 1033 -8.69 -11.67 -24.18
C TRP A 1033 -9.00 -10.92 -25.47
N ASP A 1034 -8.63 -11.40 -26.67
CA ASP A 1034 -8.93 -10.63 -27.90
C ASP A 1034 -10.43 -10.50 -28.19
N SER A 1035 -11.26 -11.44 -27.72
CA SER A 1035 -12.73 -11.33 -27.73
C SER A 1035 -13.26 -10.20 -26.85
N ALA A 1036 -12.55 -9.84 -25.78
CA ALA A 1036 -12.89 -8.69 -24.94
C ALA A 1036 -12.54 -7.34 -25.62
N PHE A 1037 -11.88 -7.36 -26.78
CA PHE A 1037 -11.47 -6.15 -27.52
C PHE A 1037 -12.12 -6.04 -28.91
N GLU A 1038 -13.17 -6.80 -29.23
CA GLU A 1038 -13.86 -6.78 -30.54
C GLU A 1038 -14.41 -5.40 -30.98
N GLY A 1039 -14.45 -4.41 -30.08
CA GLY A 1039 -14.75 -3.01 -30.39
C GLY A 1039 -13.60 -2.22 -31.04
N PHE A 1040 -12.41 -2.80 -31.18
CA PHE A 1040 -11.22 -2.22 -31.82
C PHE A 1040 -10.90 -2.95 -33.13
#